data_AF-A0A843YAV4-F1
#
_entry.id   AF-A0A843YAV4-F1
#
_cell.length_a   1.000
_cell.length_b   1.000
_cell.length_c   1.000
_cell.angle_alpha   90.00
_cell.angle_beta   90.00
_cell.angle_gamma   90.00
#
_symmetry.space_group_name_H-M   'P 1'
#
loop_
_entity.id
_entity.type
_entity.pdbx_description
1 polymer ?
#
loop_
_entity_poly.entity_id
_entity_poly.type
_entity_poly.pdbx_seq_one_letter_code
_entity_poly.pdbx_strand_id
1 'polypeptide(L)'
;MVDLPQKARVVIIGGGVIGCSVAYHLVKKGWKDVVLLERKQLTSGTTWHAAGLIAQLRATANMTKLARYSQELYGALEEETGVATGFKRNGSITVALTEERHEEILRQAAMARAFGVEVEEISNERVKELYPHVNLEDVKGAVYLPLDGQGDPANIALALAKGARQGGARIQERVKVTEIAKTGRTVTGVDWVADDGSASGHIECDMVVNCAGMWGHEVGRMAGVNVPLHACEHFYIVTENIDGLSQLPVLRVPDECAYYKEDAGKILLGAFEPNAKPWAMEGIPDSFEFDQLPEDFDHFEPILEQAVNRVPMLAEAGIHTFFNGPESFTPDDAYHLGLAPEMDNVWVAAGFNSIGIQSAGGAGQALAEWMDTGEKPFDLGDVDISRMQPFQGNKQYLFERSKETLGLLYADHFPYRQKATARGVRRSPFHHHLKDAGAVFGELAGWERANWFANEGQERQYHYSWKRQNWFENSAAEHRAIRENVGMYDMSSFGKIRVEGPDAEAFMNYIGGGDYSCPVGKIVYTQFLNTTGGIEADVTVTRLSECAYLVVTPAATRLADQTWMRRHQGAFNVVITDVTAGEGTLAIMGPNARKLLQAVSPNDFSNEANPFGTAQEIEIGMGLARAHRVTYVGELGWEIYMSSDMAGHVFETLHAAGQDMGLKLCGMHMMDSCRIEKGYRHFGHDITCEDHVVDAGLGFAVKVDKGCDFIGREAVIKRKETGPEARLLQFKLTEAEPLLFHNEPILRDGKTVGYLSSGNYGHTLGAAVGLGYVPCAGEKATDVLASTYEIDICGTRVRAEASLKPMYDPKSERVKV
;
A
#
# COMPACT_ATOMS: atom_id res chain seq x y z
N MET A 1 9.44 -39.87 -19.17
CA MET A 1 9.80 -39.93 -17.73
C MET A 1 10.08 -38.51 -17.29
N VAL A 2 9.38 -38.05 -16.24
CA VAL A 2 9.69 -36.79 -15.59
C VAL A 2 11.08 -36.92 -14.97
N ASP A 3 12.05 -36.23 -15.55
CA ASP A 3 13.38 -36.09 -14.99
C ASP A 3 13.39 -34.77 -14.22
N LEU A 4 13.64 -34.85 -12.91
CA LEU A 4 13.69 -33.72 -11.99
C LEU A 4 14.84 -33.96 -11.00
N PRO A 5 15.54 -32.90 -10.56
CA PRO A 5 16.62 -33.06 -9.60
C PRO A 5 16.06 -33.47 -8.24
N GLN A 6 16.87 -34.16 -7.44
CA GLN A 6 16.50 -34.48 -6.04
C GLN A 6 16.63 -33.28 -5.11
N LYS A 7 17.43 -32.29 -5.48
CA LYS A 7 17.68 -31.07 -4.71
C LYS A 7 17.60 -29.83 -5.59
N ALA A 8 17.10 -28.74 -5.05
CA ALA A 8 17.07 -27.44 -5.69
C ALA A 8 17.39 -26.35 -4.67
N ARG A 9 18.05 -25.26 -5.07
CA ARG A 9 18.16 -24.08 -4.20
C ARG A 9 16.77 -23.46 -4.02
N VAL A 10 16.00 -23.38 -5.10
CA VAL A 10 14.66 -22.77 -5.09
C VAL A 10 13.72 -23.52 -6.02
N VAL A 11 12.49 -23.73 -5.53
CA VAL A 11 11.37 -24.19 -6.35
C VAL A 11 10.36 -23.07 -6.52
N ILE A 12 10.07 -22.70 -7.77
CA ILE A 12 9.05 -21.75 -8.17
C ILE A 12 7.81 -22.52 -8.60
N ILE A 13 6.66 -22.25 -7.97
CA ILE A 13 5.40 -22.96 -8.23
C ILE A 13 4.53 -22.06 -9.10
N GLY A 14 4.34 -22.46 -10.37
CA GLY A 14 3.52 -21.74 -11.35
C GLY A 14 4.34 -21.18 -12.52
N GLY A 15 3.94 -21.54 -13.74
CA GLY A 15 4.56 -21.18 -15.02
C GLY A 15 3.82 -20.11 -15.80
N GLY A 16 3.12 -19.21 -15.09
CA GLY A 16 2.63 -17.95 -15.67
C GLY A 16 3.77 -16.93 -15.83
N VAL A 17 3.45 -15.76 -16.37
CA VAL A 17 4.44 -14.70 -16.66
C VAL A 17 5.32 -14.35 -15.46
N ILE A 18 4.75 -14.31 -14.25
CA ILE A 18 5.49 -13.94 -13.04
C ILE A 18 6.46 -15.04 -12.60
N GLY A 19 6.07 -16.31 -12.68
CA GLY A 19 6.96 -17.43 -12.37
C GLY A 19 8.15 -17.48 -13.34
N CYS A 20 7.88 -17.30 -14.63
CA CYS A 20 8.92 -17.18 -15.65
C CYS A 20 9.84 -15.97 -15.40
N SER A 21 9.27 -14.83 -14.99
CA SER A 21 10.04 -13.63 -14.65
C SER A 21 10.96 -13.85 -13.45
N VAL A 22 10.46 -14.44 -12.36
CA VAL A 22 11.29 -14.74 -11.17
C VAL A 22 12.42 -15.70 -11.55
N ALA A 23 12.13 -16.77 -12.29
CA ALA A 23 13.15 -17.72 -12.73
C ALA A 23 14.23 -17.04 -13.59
N TYR A 24 13.82 -16.19 -14.53
CA TYR A 24 14.70 -15.41 -15.40
C TYR A 24 15.65 -14.52 -14.60
N HIS A 25 15.12 -13.74 -13.66
CA HIS A 25 15.95 -12.81 -12.88
C HIS A 25 16.87 -13.52 -11.89
N LEU A 26 16.45 -14.63 -11.27
CA LEU A 26 17.32 -15.42 -10.39
C LEU A 26 18.52 -16.00 -11.14
N VAL A 27 18.33 -16.56 -12.34
CA VAL A 27 19.48 -17.08 -13.12
C VAL A 27 20.39 -15.95 -13.63
N LYS A 28 19.84 -14.76 -13.94
CA LYS A 28 20.65 -13.57 -14.29
C LYS A 28 21.54 -13.12 -13.13
N LYS A 29 21.10 -13.33 -11.88
CA LYS A 29 21.91 -13.14 -10.67
C LYS A 29 22.92 -14.26 -10.40
N GLY A 30 22.96 -15.27 -11.28
CA GLY A 30 23.91 -16.38 -11.18
C GLY A 30 23.45 -17.51 -10.26
N TRP A 31 22.20 -17.49 -9.78
CA TRP A 31 21.66 -18.61 -9.01
C TRP A 31 21.69 -19.89 -9.84
N LYS A 32 22.07 -21.00 -9.19
CA LYS A 32 22.03 -22.36 -9.73
C LYS A 32 20.90 -23.13 -9.04
N ASP A 33 20.53 -24.26 -9.64
CA ASP A 33 19.51 -25.16 -9.09
C ASP A 33 18.15 -24.47 -8.89
N VAL A 34 17.78 -23.62 -9.87
CA VAL A 34 16.46 -22.98 -9.97
C VAL A 34 15.52 -23.91 -10.72
N VAL A 35 14.44 -24.35 -10.07
CA VAL A 35 13.44 -25.24 -10.66
C VAL A 35 12.09 -24.52 -10.69
N LEU A 36 11.44 -24.47 -11.86
CA LEU A 36 10.05 -24.04 -12.00
C LEU A 36 9.18 -25.26 -12.29
N LEU A 37 8.14 -25.45 -11.49
CA LEU A 37 7.14 -26.50 -11.69
C LEU A 37 5.80 -25.87 -12.11
N GLU A 38 5.30 -26.31 -13.26
CA GLU A 38 4.01 -25.89 -13.80
C GLU A 38 3.07 -27.10 -13.87
N ARG A 39 1.90 -26.99 -13.24
CA ARG A 39 0.91 -28.07 -13.13
C ARG A 39 0.48 -28.62 -14.48
N LYS A 40 0.44 -27.76 -15.50
CA LYS A 40 -0.07 -28.02 -16.84
C LYS A 40 0.95 -27.55 -17.86
N GLN A 41 0.67 -26.48 -18.60
CA GLN A 41 1.63 -25.89 -19.54
C GLN A 41 1.92 -24.45 -19.14
N LEU A 42 3.05 -23.93 -19.59
CA LEU A 42 3.37 -22.52 -19.41
C LEU A 42 2.21 -21.67 -19.91
N THR A 43 1.91 -20.60 -19.18
CA THR A 43 0.82 -19.63 -19.47
C THR A 43 -0.61 -20.13 -19.26
N SER A 44 -0.83 -21.42 -18.97
CA SER A 44 -2.16 -22.07 -18.94
C SER A 44 -3.14 -21.57 -17.86
N GLY A 45 -2.70 -20.70 -16.94
CA GLY A 45 -3.55 -19.95 -16.01
C GLY A 45 -4.15 -18.70 -16.65
N THR A 46 -3.91 -17.53 -16.06
CA THR A 46 -4.46 -16.24 -16.54
C THR A 46 -3.63 -15.55 -17.62
N THR A 47 -2.37 -15.96 -17.79
CA THR A 47 -1.43 -15.25 -18.67
C THR A 47 -1.85 -15.28 -20.14
N TRP A 48 -2.33 -16.42 -20.65
CA TRP A 48 -2.57 -16.59 -22.09
C TRP A 48 -3.69 -15.70 -22.65
N HIS A 49 -4.69 -15.35 -21.83
CA HIS A 49 -5.86 -14.58 -22.24
C HIS A 49 -5.83 -13.12 -21.78
N ALA A 50 -4.74 -12.66 -21.16
CA ALA A 50 -4.64 -11.26 -20.78
C ALA A 50 -4.72 -10.34 -22.02
N ALA A 51 -5.29 -9.14 -21.89
CA ALA A 51 -5.37 -8.20 -23.01
C ALA A 51 -3.97 -7.70 -23.48
N GLY A 52 -2.96 -7.80 -22.61
CA GLY A 52 -1.57 -7.41 -22.94
C GLY A 52 -1.33 -5.91 -22.96
N LEU A 53 -2.12 -5.11 -22.22
CA LEU A 53 -1.90 -3.67 -22.06
C LEU A 53 -0.67 -3.43 -21.17
N ILE A 54 0.22 -2.54 -21.60
CA ILE A 54 1.47 -2.23 -20.90
C ILE A 54 1.61 -0.71 -20.78
N ALA A 55 1.32 -0.19 -19.58
CA ALA A 55 1.53 1.22 -19.25
C ALA A 55 2.74 1.44 -18.33
N GLN A 56 3.24 2.67 -18.24
CA GLN A 56 4.32 3.03 -17.32
C GLN A 56 3.82 3.56 -15.99
N LEU A 57 2.83 4.45 -16.01
CA LEU A 57 2.35 5.13 -14.80
C LEU A 57 1.57 4.18 -13.89
N ARG A 58 1.89 4.20 -12.60
CA ARG A 58 1.17 3.50 -11.52
C ARG A 58 0.91 4.46 -10.35
N ALA A 59 0.14 3.99 -9.37
CA ALA A 59 -0.30 4.78 -8.21
C ALA A 59 0.84 5.39 -7.39
N THR A 60 2.02 4.78 -7.38
CA THR A 60 3.20 5.25 -6.63
C THR A 60 4.45 5.28 -7.50
N ALA A 61 5.47 6.03 -7.06
CA ALA A 61 6.76 6.15 -7.75
C ALA A 61 7.43 4.79 -7.92
N ASN A 62 7.41 3.96 -6.88
CA ASN A 62 8.04 2.65 -6.88
C ASN A 62 7.28 1.63 -7.76
N MET A 63 5.94 1.65 -7.76
CA MET A 63 5.18 0.85 -8.73
C MET A 63 5.41 1.31 -10.17
N THR A 64 5.57 2.62 -10.40
CA THR A 64 5.89 3.19 -11.72
C THR A 64 7.28 2.75 -12.19
N LYS A 65 8.27 2.74 -11.28
CA LYS A 65 9.62 2.21 -11.53
C LYS A 65 9.58 0.73 -11.97
N LEU A 66 8.79 -0.10 -11.29
CA LEU A 66 8.60 -1.51 -11.64
C LEU A 66 7.98 -1.68 -13.04
N ALA A 67 6.91 -0.92 -13.33
CA ALA A 67 6.23 -1.01 -14.63
C ALA A 67 7.12 -0.51 -15.80
N ARG A 68 7.87 0.57 -15.59
CA ARG A 68 8.87 1.04 -16.56
C ARG A 68 9.93 -0.02 -16.83
N TYR A 69 10.47 -0.67 -15.79
CA TYR A 69 11.42 -1.76 -15.96
C TYR A 69 10.84 -2.91 -16.78
N SER A 70 9.61 -3.34 -16.51
CA SER A 70 8.93 -4.38 -17.30
C SER A 70 8.90 -4.03 -18.78
N GLN A 71 8.53 -2.79 -19.10
CA GLN A 71 8.41 -2.35 -20.49
C GLN A 71 9.76 -2.38 -21.22
N GLU A 72 10.81 -1.85 -20.60
CA GLU A 72 12.16 -1.85 -21.19
C GLU A 72 12.67 -3.29 -21.37
N LEU A 73 12.42 -4.17 -20.38
CA LEU A 73 12.75 -5.59 -20.48
C LEU A 73 12.05 -6.24 -21.69
N TYR A 74 10.75 -6.00 -21.88
CA TYR A 74 10.00 -6.62 -22.98
C TYR A 74 10.47 -6.19 -24.37
N GLY A 75 10.99 -4.97 -24.51
CA GLY A 75 11.63 -4.51 -25.74
C GLY A 75 12.97 -5.19 -26.03
N ALA A 76 13.70 -5.62 -24.98
CA ALA A 76 15.03 -6.22 -25.12
C ALA A 76 15.03 -7.76 -25.21
N LEU A 77 13.97 -8.43 -24.75
CA LEU A 77 13.90 -9.88 -24.66
C LEU A 77 14.05 -10.61 -26.00
N GLU A 78 13.58 -10.02 -27.11
CA GLU A 78 13.71 -10.65 -28.43
C GLU A 78 15.17 -10.75 -28.87
N GLU A 79 15.98 -9.71 -28.63
CA GLU A 79 17.40 -9.72 -28.97
C GLU A 79 18.15 -10.81 -28.17
N GLU A 80 17.83 -10.95 -26.89
CA GLU A 80 18.46 -11.95 -26.02
C GLU A 80 18.01 -13.37 -26.35
N THR A 81 16.70 -13.57 -26.52
CA THR A 81 16.11 -14.91 -26.51
C THR A 81 15.73 -15.39 -27.90
N GLY A 82 15.63 -14.50 -28.90
CA GLY A 82 15.10 -14.79 -30.22
C GLY A 82 13.60 -15.13 -30.24
N VAL A 83 12.86 -14.74 -29.19
CA VAL A 83 11.39 -14.86 -29.12
C VAL A 83 10.80 -13.46 -29.05
N ALA A 84 10.07 -13.07 -30.09
CA ALA A 84 9.41 -11.77 -30.15
C ALA A 84 8.33 -11.66 -29.08
N THR A 85 8.33 -10.61 -28.28
CA THR A 85 7.33 -10.36 -27.22
C THR A 85 6.01 -9.80 -27.76
N GLY A 86 5.99 -9.43 -29.05
CA GLY A 86 4.87 -8.69 -29.65
C GLY A 86 4.71 -7.27 -29.10
N PHE A 87 5.67 -6.77 -28.31
CA PHE A 87 5.58 -5.46 -27.68
C PHE A 87 5.66 -4.34 -28.72
N LYS A 88 4.67 -3.44 -28.68
CA LYS A 88 4.55 -2.27 -29.54
C LYS A 88 4.35 -1.04 -28.65
N ARG A 89 5.14 0.02 -28.90
CA ARG A 89 4.99 1.35 -28.28
C ARG A 89 4.10 2.22 -29.15
N ASN A 90 2.80 1.95 -29.13
CA ASN A 90 1.78 2.71 -29.86
C ASN A 90 1.06 3.76 -29.00
N GLY A 91 1.50 3.93 -27.75
CA GLY A 91 0.96 4.88 -26.80
C GLY A 91 -0.35 4.43 -26.16
N SER A 92 -0.78 5.20 -25.16
CA SER A 92 -2.10 5.06 -24.54
C SER A 92 -2.78 6.42 -24.37
N ILE A 93 -4.10 6.46 -24.57
CA ILE A 93 -4.96 7.62 -24.34
C ILE A 93 -5.94 7.27 -23.22
N THR A 94 -6.03 8.13 -22.22
CA THR A 94 -7.10 8.06 -21.20
C THR A 94 -7.97 9.29 -21.33
N VAL A 95 -9.29 9.10 -21.42
CA VAL A 95 -10.26 10.21 -21.54
C VAL A 95 -11.11 10.29 -20.27
N ALA A 96 -11.51 11.52 -19.94
CA ALA A 96 -12.43 11.84 -18.85
C ALA A 96 -13.77 12.29 -19.42
N LEU A 97 -14.87 11.78 -18.87
CA LEU A 97 -16.25 12.17 -19.20
C LEU A 97 -16.89 12.99 -18.09
N THR A 98 -16.30 12.98 -16.89
CA THR A 98 -16.71 13.80 -15.74
C THR A 98 -15.64 14.82 -15.36
N GLU A 99 -16.03 15.89 -14.66
CA GLU A 99 -15.08 16.88 -14.14
C GLU A 99 -14.18 16.29 -13.04
N GLU A 100 -14.70 15.35 -12.24
CA GLU A 100 -13.92 14.67 -11.20
C GLU A 100 -12.86 13.75 -11.83
N ARG A 101 -13.22 13.00 -12.89
CA ARG A 101 -12.25 12.23 -13.67
C ARG A 101 -11.23 13.11 -14.36
N HIS A 102 -11.67 14.26 -14.88
CA HIS A 102 -10.76 15.22 -15.51
C HIS A 102 -9.71 15.70 -14.52
N GLU A 103 -10.10 16.03 -13.28
CA GLU A 103 -9.14 16.36 -12.24
C GLU A 103 -8.21 15.19 -11.90
N GLU A 104 -8.74 13.96 -11.79
CA GLU A 104 -7.92 12.76 -11.57
C GLU A 104 -6.82 12.61 -12.63
N ILE A 105 -7.17 12.65 -13.92
CA ILE A 105 -6.18 12.42 -15.00
C ILE A 105 -5.16 13.55 -15.10
N LEU A 106 -5.51 14.79 -14.75
CA LEU A 106 -4.56 15.91 -14.66
C LEU A 106 -3.60 15.76 -13.47
N ARG A 107 -4.09 15.27 -12.33
CA ARG A 107 -3.23 14.92 -11.19
C ARG A 107 -2.28 13.78 -11.54
N GLN A 108 -2.78 12.76 -12.24
CA GLN A 108 -1.95 11.66 -12.75
C GLN A 108 -0.90 12.16 -13.76
N ALA A 109 -1.24 13.12 -14.62
CA ALA A 109 -0.27 13.74 -15.53
C ALA A 109 0.82 14.52 -14.79
N ALA A 110 0.47 15.29 -13.76
CA ALA A 110 1.46 15.95 -12.90
C ALA A 110 2.37 14.92 -12.21
N MET A 111 1.78 13.87 -11.64
CA MET A 111 2.51 12.76 -11.01
C MET A 111 3.46 12.04 -11.98
N ALA A 112 3.01 11.75 -13.21
CA ALA A 112 3.84 11.15 -14.25
C ALA A 112 5.10 11.97 -14.54
N ARG A 113 4.97 13.31 -14.63
CA ARG A 113 6.10 14.21 -14.80
C ARG A 113 7.10 14.11 -13.65
N ALA A 114 6.63 14.02 -12.39
CA ALA A 114 7.51 13.82 -11.24
C ALA A 114 8.22 12.46 -11.25
N PHE A 115 7.58 11.41 -11.77
CA PHE A 115 8.13 10.05 -11.84
C PHE A 115 8.95 9.77 -13.11
N GLY A 116 9.15 10.81 -13.95
CA GLY A 116 9.90 10.71 -15.19
C GLY A 116 9.21 9.85 -16.25
N VAL A 117 7.88 9.88 -16.28
CA VAL A 117 7.03 9.29 -17.33
C VAL A 117 6.57 10.42 -18.25
N GLU A 118 6.73 10.20 -19.55
CA GLU A 118 6.27 11.15 -20.56
C GLU A 118 4.75 11.11 -20.67
N VAL A 119 4.13 12.30 -20.59
CA VAL A 119 2.69 12.48 -20.65
C VAL A 119 2.35 13.83 -21.28
N GLU A 120 1.32 13.83 -22.10
CA GLU A 120 0.76 15.00 -22.76
C GLU A 120 -0.69 15.16 -22.33
N GLU A 121 -1.06 16.35 -21.85
CA GLU A 121 -2.47 16.76 -21.79
C GLU A 121 -2.87 17.18 -23.20
N ILE A 122 -3.87 16.52 -23.79
CA ILE A 122 -4.20 16.67 -25.21
C ILE A 122 -5.63 17.17 -25.42
N SER A 123 -5.83 17.97 -26.47
CA SER A 123 -7.17 18.46 -26.85
C SER A 123 -7.98 17.39 -27.57
N ASN A 124 -9.29 17.59 -27.68
CA ASN A 124 -10.17 16.68 -28.43
C ASN A 124 -9.77 16.57 -29.91
N GLU A 125 -9.26 17.65 -30.52
CA GLU A 125 -8.71 17.60 -31.89
C GLU A 125 -7.53 16.63 -31.96
N ARG A 126 -6.61 16.71 -30.99
CA ARG A 126 -5.45 15.81 -30.92
C ARG A 126 -5.86 14.36 -30.64
N VAL A 127 -6.86 14.14 -29.80
CA VAL A 127 -7.46 12.80 -29.60
C VAL A 127 -8.00 12.27 -30.93
N LYS A 128 -8.73 13.09 -31.69
CA LYS A 128 -9.31 12.69 -32.98
C LYS A 128 -8.25 12.38 -34.04
N GLU A 129 -7.11 13.08 -34.02
CA GLU A 129 -5.96 12.78 -34.89
C GLU A 129 -5.35 11.40 -34.58
N LEU A 130 -5.18 11.08 -33.29
CA LEU A 130 -4.56 9.82 -32.84
C LEU A 130 -5.53 8.63 -32.85
N TYR A 131 -6.82 8.89 -32.64
CA TYR A 131 -7.87 7.88 -32.56
C TYR A 131 -9.12 8.33 -33.36
N PRO A 132 -9.10 8.24 -34.71
CA PRO A 132 -10.13 8.84 -35.56
C PRO A 132 -11.56 8.34 -35.35
N HIS A 133 -11.71 7.15 -34.78
CA HIS A 133 -13.00 6.47 -34.63
C HIS A 133 -13.75 6.81 -33.34
N VAL A 134 -13.12 7.56 -32.43
CA VAL A 134 -13.71 7.88 -31.14
C VAL A 134 -14.74 9.02 -31.26
N ASN A 135 -15.89 8.85 -30.61
CA ASN A 135 -16.86 9.90 -30.34
C ASN A 135 -16.31 10.77 -29.20
N LEU A 136 -16.40 12.10 -29.32
CA LEU A 136 -15.80 13.06 -28.38
C LEU A 136 -16.82 14.07 -27.83
N GLU A 137 -18.11 13.92 -28.12
CA GLU A 137 -19.13 14.92 -27.79
C GLU A 137 -19.21 15.28 -26.30
N ASP A 138 -18.99 14.31 -25.42
CA ASP A 138 -19.09 14.42 -23.97
C ASP A 138 -17.73 14.44 -23.24
N VAL A 139 -16.62 14.34 -23.97
CA VAL A 139 -15.26 14.30 -23.38
C VAL A 139 -14.89 15.64 -22.76
N LYS A 140 -14.45 15.59 -21.49
CA LYS A 140 -14.03 16.74 -20.68
C LYS A 140 -12.54 17.02 -20.76
N GLY A 141 -11.73 15.98 -20.97
CA GLY A 141 -10.29 16.09 -21.11
C GLY A 141 -9.66 14.75 -21.44
N ALA A 142 -8.40 14.77 -21.85
CA ALA A 142 -7.66 13.56 -22.18
C ALA A 142 -6.16 13.72 -21.93
N VAL A 143 -5.51 12.61 -21.62
CA VAL A 143 -4.05 12.51 -21.49
C VAL A 143 -3.52 11.41 -22.40
N TYR A 144 -2.33 11.63 -22.96
CA TYR A 144 -1.64 10.70 -23.85
C TYR A 144 -0.25 10.37 -23.32
N LEU A 145 0.06 9.07 -23.24
CA LEU A 145 1.36 8.56 -22.83
C LEU A 145 1.99 7.84 -24.03
N PRO A 146 2.95 8.47 -24.74
CA PRO A 146 3.45 7.95 -26.01
C PRO A 146 4.29 6.67 -25.88
N LEU A 147 4.88 6.43 -24.72
CA LEU A 147 5.72 5.25 -24.46
C LEU A 147 4.93 4.07 -23.91
N ASP A 148 3.64 4.21 -23.65
CA ASP A 148 2.78 3.07 -23.35
C ASP A 148 2.54 2.21 -24.59
N GLY A 149 1.88 1.07 -24.41
CA GLY A 149 1.38 0.29 -25.54
C GLY A 149 0.86 -1.08 -25.14
N GLN A 150 1.21 -2.07 -25.93
CA GLN A 150 0.65 -3.42 -25.83
C GLN A 150 1.66 -4.50 -26.24
N GLY A 151 1.45 -5.73 -25.78
CA GLY A 151 2.27 -6.88 -26.15
C GLY A 151 1.45 -8.17 -26.23
N ASP A 152 2.14 -9.27 -26.58
CA ASP A 152 1.57 -10.61 -26.54
C ASP A 152 1.95 -11.28 -25.20
N PRO A 153 0.97 -11.49 -24.29
CA PRO A 153 1.23 -12.01 -22.96
C PRO A 153 1.95 -13.37 -22.93
N ALA A 154 1.54 -14.28 -23.83
CA ALA A 154 2.06 -15.63 -23.88
C ALA A 154 3.52 -15.60 -24.34
N ASN A 155 3.83 -14.86 -25.39
CA ASN A 155 5.18 -14.71 -25.92
C ASN A 155 6.11 -13.98 -24.95
N ILE A 156 5.63 -12.99 -24.19
CA ILE A 156 6.40 -12.37 -23.10
C ILE A 156 6.82 -13.44 -22.08
N ALA A 157 5.88 -14.26 -21.61
CA ALA A 157 6.17 -15.33 -20.66
C ALA A 157 7.11 -16.40 -21.25
N LEU A 158 6.92 -16.78 -22.51
CA LEU A 158 7.77 -17.76 -23.21
C LEU A 158 9.18 -17.22 -23.46
N ALA A 159 9.34 -15.94 -23.78
CA ALA A 159 10.64 -15.29 -23.91
C ALA A 159 11.39 -15.31 -22.56
N LEU A 160 10.73 -14.91 -21.47
CA LEU A 160 11.29 -15.01 -20.11
C LEU A 160 11.68 -16.46 -19.75
N ALA A 161 10.80 -17.43 -20.03
CA ALA A 161 11.07 -18.84 -19.78
C ALA A 161 12.28 -19.35 -20.59
N LYS A 162 12.44 -18.90 -21.84
CA LYS A 162 13.60 -19.23 -22.67
C LYS A 162 14.88 -18.61 -22.12
N GLY A 163 14.87 -17.34 -21.73
CA GLY A 163 15.99 -16.69 -21.06
C GLY A 163 16.36 -17.40 -19.76
N ALA A 164 15.37 -17.81 -18.96
CA ALA A 164 15.60 -18.60 -17.75
C ALA A 164 16.30 -19.94 -18.03
N ARG A 165 15.84 -20.68 -19.06
CA ARG A 165 16.47 -21.94 -19.49
C ARG A 165 17.89 -21.73 -20.01
N GLN A 166 18.14 -20.67 -20.78
CA GLN A 166 19.48 -20.29 -21.24
C GLN A 166 20.43 -19.98 -20.07
N GLY A 167 19.91 -19.39 -18.98
CA GLY A 167 20.65 -19.17 -17.74
C GLY A 167 20.82 -20.41 -16.85
N GLY A 168 20.19 -21.54 -17.21
CA GLY A 168 20.32 -22.83 -16.53
C GLY A 168 19.17 -23.22 -15.61
N ALA A 169 18.06 -22.48 -15.59
CA ALA A 169 16.87 -22.90 -14.84
C ALA A 169 16.24 -24.15 -15.47
N ARG A 170 15.75 -25.07 -14.63
CA ARG A 170 14.96 -26.22 -15.06
C ARG A 170 13.48 -25.90 -14.97
N ILE A 171 12.83 -25.72 -16.12
CA ILE A 171 11.39 -25.48 -16.19
C ILE A 171 10.71 -26.77 -16.62
N GLN A 172 9.89 -27.33 -15.74
CA GLN A 172 9.16 -28.58 -15.95
C GLN A 172 7.65 -28.31 -15.93
N GLU A 173 7.04 -28.50 -17.10
CA GLU A 173 5.59 -28.52 -17.29
C GLU A 173 5.01 -29.88 -16.92
N ARG A 174 3.69 -29.94 -16.74
CA ARG A 174 2.91 -31.14 -16.40
C ARG A 174 3.34 -31.79 -15.08
N VAL A 175 3.78 -30.97 -14.14
CA VAL A 175 4.18 -31.39 -12.79
C VAL A 175 3.50 -30.49 -11.76
N LYS A 176 2.51 -31.05 -11.06
CA LYS A 176 1.76 -30.36 -10.01
C LYS A 176 2.46 -30.56 -8.66
N VAL A 177 2.73 -29.47 -7.96
CA VAL A 177 3.09 -29.53 -6.54
C VAL A 177 1.84 -29.85 -5.72
N THR A 178 1.99 -30.80 -4.81
CA THR A 178 0.89 -31.35 -3.99
C THR A 178 1.06 -31.08 -2.50
N GLU A 179 2.31 -30.98 -2.03
CA GLU A 179 2.63 -30.70 -0.63
C GLU A 179 3.93 -29.88 -0.53
N ILE A 180 4.04 -29.07 0.53
CA ILE A 180 5.25 -28.32 0.88
C ILE A 180 5.72 -28.84 2.24
N ALA A 181 6.82 -29.59 2.24
CA ALA A 181 7.43 -30.15 3.44
C ALA A 181 8.13 -29.05 4.25
N LYS A 182 7.99 -29.08 5.58
CA LYS A 182 8.57 -28.07 6.47
C LYS A 182 8.95 -28.61 7.84
N THR A 183 9.92 -27.95 8.46
CA THR A 183 10.28 -28.11 9.87
C THR A 183 10.17 -26.76 10.56
N GLY A 184 9.19 -26.61 11.47
CA GLY A 184 8.90 -25.32 12.09
C GLY A 184 8.50 -24.27 11.04
N ARG A 185 9.24 -23.15 10.99
CA ARG A 185 9.02 -22.02 10.07
C ARG A 185 9.85 -22.12 8.78
N THR A 186 10.51 -23.25 8.54
CA THR A 186 11.42 -23.44 7.40
C THR A 186 10.91 -24.56 6.50
N VAL A 187 10.69 -24.26 5.22
CA VAL A 187 10.46 -25.26 4.17
C VAL A 187 11.72 -26.07 3.92
N THR A 188 11.56 -27.37 3.67
CA THR A 188 12.65 -28.31 3.40
C THR A 188 12.53 -29.00 2.05
N GLY A 189 11.39 -28.87 1.37
CA GLY A 189 11.17 -29.49 0.07
C GLY A 189 9.72 -29.41 -0.40
N VAL A 190 9.46 -29.96 -1.58
CA VAL A 190 8.11 -30.08 -2.16
C VAL A 190 7.87 -31.48 -2.71
N ASP A 191 6.64 -31.97 -2.54
CA ASP A 191 6.17 -33.20 -3.17
C ASP A 191 5.38 -32.87 -4.44
N TRP A 192 5.61 -33.64 -5.49
CA TRP A 192 5.03 -33.41 -6.80
C TRP A 192 4.49 -34.69 -7.43
N VAL A 193 3.53 -34.50 -8.33
CA VAL A 193 2.98 -35.56 -9.19
C VAL A 193 2.94 -35.09 -10.64
N ALA A 194 3.23 -35.99 -11.57
CA ALA A 194 2.98 -35.77 -13.00
C ALA A 194 1.48 -35.64 -13.24
N ASP A 195 1.08 -34.77 -14.17
CA ASP A 195 -0.34 -34.48 -14.44
C ASP A 195 -1.15 -35.71 -14.91
N ASP A 196 -0.48 -36.69 -15.54
CA ASP A 196 -1.01 -37.97 -15.99
C ASP A 196 -0.95 -39.07 -14.90
N GLY A 197 -0.44 -38.74 -13.71
CA GLY A 197 -0.26 -39.68 -12.60
C GLY A 197 0.83 -40.73 -12.81
N SER A 198 1.65 -40.62 -13.87
CA SER A 198 2.66 -41.63 -14.22
C SER A 198 3.89 -41.63 -13.29
N ALA A 199 4.13 -40.52 -12.59
CA ALA A 199 5.26 -40.35 -11.69
C ALA A 199 4.91 -39.41 -10.53
N SER A 200 5.57 -39.61 -9.41
CA SER A 200 5.57 -38.70 -8.26
C SER A 200 6.95 -38.68 -7.64
N GLY A 201 7.28 -37.63 -6.91
CA GLY A 201 8.57 -37.53 -6.25
C GLY A 201 8.65 -36.37 -5.27
N HIS A 202 9.84 -36.21 -4.72
CA HIS A 202 10.20 -35.15 -3.77
C HIS A 202 11.40 -34.38 -4.32
N ILE A 203 11.40 -33.06 -4.11
CA ILE A 203 12.57 -32.20 -4.33
C ILE A 203 12.89 -31.55 -2.99
N GLU A 204 14.04 -31.86 -2.40
CA GLU A 204 14.55 -31.10 -1.26
C GLU A 204 14.90 -29.69 -1.75
N CYS A 205 14.46 -28.65 -1.04
CA CYS A 205 14.79 -27.28 -1.43
C CYS A 205 14.97 -26.31 -0.26
N ASP A 206 15.84 -25.32 -0.48
CA ASP A 206 16.14 -24.29 0.52
C ASP A 206 15.05 -23.21 0.55
N MET A 207 14.36 -22.98 -0.56
CA MET A 207 13.34 -21.93 -0.70
C MET A 207 12.21 -22.34 -1.65
N VAL A 208 11.03 -21.77 -1.42
CA VAL A 208 9.88 -21.86 -2.34
C VAL A 208 9.40 -20.45 -2.71
N VAL A 209 9.02 -20.26 -3.98
CA VAL A 209 8.32 -19.07 -4.45
C VAL A 209 6.93 -19.46 -4.98
N ASN A 210 5.89 -18.93 -4.34
CA ASN A 210 4.50 -19.11 -4.77
C ASN A 210 4.16 -18.10 -5.87
N CYS A 211 4.16 -18.59 -7.12
CA CYS A 211 3.79 -17.87 -8.34
C CYS A 211 2.52 -18.46 -8.98
N ALA A 212 1.66 -19.12 -8.19
CA ALA A 212 0.61 -20.00 -8.70
C ALA A 212 -0.67 -19.28 -9.15
N GLY A 213 -0.60 -17.98 -9.47
CA GLY A 213 -1.73 -17.19 -9.97
C GLY A 213 -2.97 -17.32 -9.08
N MET A 214 -4.11 -17.70 -9.68
CA MET A 214 -5.38 -17.91 -8.97
C MET A 214 -5.36 -19.05 -7.95
N TRP A 215 -4.40 -19.98 -8.04
CA TRP A 215 -4.16 -21.03 -7.03
C TRP A 215 -3.25 -20.55 -5.89
N GLY A 216 -2.74 -19.31 -5.93
CA GLY A 216 -1.79 -18.78 -4.96
C GLY A 216 -2.29 -18.88 -3.51
N HIS A 217 -3.59 -18.69 -3.26
CA HIS A 217 -4.18 -18.86 -1.94
C HIS A 217 -4.15 -20.32 -1.44
N GLU A 218 -4.35 -21.31 -2.33
CA GLU A 218 -4.30 -22.73 -1.97
C GLU A 218 -2.86 -23.21 -1.77
N VAL A 219 -1.94 -22.81 -2.65
CA VAL A 219 -0.51 -23.11 -2.50
C VAL A 219 0.05 -22.49 -1.22
N GLY A 220 -0.36 -21.26 -0.86
CA GLY A 220 0.02 -20.64 0.42
C GLY A 220 -0.41 -21.50 1.61
N ARG A 221 -1.62 -22.07 1.60
CA ARG A 221 -2.13 -22.94 2.67
C ARG A 221 -1.32 -24.22 2.83
N MET A 222 -0.72 -24.77 1.76
CA MET A 222 0.21 -25.92 1.87
C MET A 222 1.40 -25.57 2.76
N ALA A 223 1.94 -24.35 2.65
CA ALA A 223 3.03 -23.86 3.49
C ALA A 223 2.57 -23.32 4.87
N GLY A 224 1.26 -23.12 5.08
CA GLY A 224 0.74 -22.40 6.26
C GLY A 224 0.91 -20.88 6.17
N VAL A 225 0.99 -20.33 4.96
CA VAL A 225 1.12 -18.90 4.66
C VAL A 225 -0.24 -18.34 4.22
N ASN A 226 -0.61 -17.17 4.74
CA ASN A 226 -1.79 -16.46 4.29
C ASN A 226 -1.50 -15.63 3.02
N VAL A 227 -2.03 -16.05 1.87
CA VAL A 227 -1.99 -15.29 0.61
C VAL A 227 -3.42 -14.92 0.21
N PRO A 228 -3.97 -13.79 0.66
CA PRO A 228 -5.38 -13.48 0.46
C PRO A 228 -5.64 -13.01 -0.99
N LEU A 229 -6.23 -13.89 -1.80
CA LEU A 229 -6.67 -13.58 -3.16
C LEU A 229 -7.85 -14.47 -3.53
N HIS A 230 -8.65 -14.04 -4.50
CA HIS A 230 -9.80 -14.79 -4.99
C HIS A 230 -10.01 -14.61 -6.48
N ALA A 231 -10.46 -15.66 -7.17
CA ALA A 231 -10.73 -15.58 -8.59
C ALA A 231 -12.08 -14.88 -8.85
N CYS A 232 -12.15 -13.99 -9.84
CA CYS A 232 -13.38 -13.38 -10.33
C CYS A 232 -13.46 -13.54 -11.85
N GLU A 233 -14.68 -13.61 -12.38
CA GLU A 233 -14.93 -13.48 -13.82
C GLU A 233 -14.45 -12.11 -14.33
N HIS A 234 -13.82 -12.10 -15.51
CA HIS A 234 -13.32 -10.91 -16.19
C HIS A 234 -13.56 -11.05 -17.70
N PHE A 235 -13.99 -9.97 -18.34
CA PHE A 235 -14.60 -10.05 -19.67
C PHE A 235 -13.88 -9.21 -20.71
N TYR A 236 -13.83 -9.73 -21.93
CA TYR A 236 -13.56 -8.94 -23.12
C TYR A 236 -14.21 -9.55 -24.35
N ILE A 237 -14.43 -8.72 -25.36
CA ILE A 237 -14.76 -9.16 -26.72
C ILE A 237 -13.60 -8.84 -27.66
N VAL A 238 -13.50 -9.62 -28.74
CA VAL A 238 -12.68 -9.31 -29.89
C VAL A 238 -13.58 -9.29 -31.10
N THR A 239 -13.55 -8.19 -31.85
CA THR A 239 -14.36 -8.04 -33.05
C THR A 239 -13.88 -8.98 -34.17
N GLU A 240 -14.71 -9.16 -35.19
CA GLU A 240 -14.25 -9.54 -36.52
C GLU A 240 -13.31 -8.46 -37.08
N ASN A 241 -12.63 -8.75 -38.19
CA ASN A 241 -11.77 -7.76 -38.84
C ASN A 241 -12.62 -6.57 -39.30
N ILE A 242 -12.16 -5.36 -39.00
CA ILE A 242 -12.82 -4.12 -39.41
C ILE A 242 -12.05 -3.50 -40.57
N ASP A 243 -12.72 -3.36 -41.71
CA ASP A 243 -12.10 -2.85 -42.93
C ASP A 243 -11.55 -1.43 -42.75
N GLY A 244 -10.28 -1.25 -43.09
CA GLY A 244 -9.59 0.04 -43.02
C GLY A 244 -9.14 0.47 -41.63
N LEU A 245 -9.27 -0.39 -40.61
CA LEU A 245 -8.74 -0.10 -39.26
C LEU A 245 -7.21 -0.01 -39.29
N SER A 246 -6.68 1.16 -38.96
CA SER A 246 -5.24 1.37 -38.79
C SER A 246 -4.79 0.98 -37.38
N GLN A 247 -3.48 0.94 -37.16
CA GLN A 247 -2.93 0.82 -35.81
C GLN A 247 -3.37 2.01 -34.96
N LEU A 248 -3.82 1.75 -33.72
CA LEU A 248 -4.30 2.75 -32.78
C LEU A 248 -3.53 2.65 -31.46
N PRO A 249 -3.39 3.75 -30.70
CA PRO A 249 -3.03 3.69 -29.28
C PRO A 249 -4.04 2.87 -28.48
N VAL A 250 -3.63 2.39 -27.31
CA VAL A 250 -4.59 1.84 -26.33
C VAL A 250 -5.52 2.97 -25.87
N LEU A 251 -6.83 2.76 -25.87
CA LEU A 251 -7.80 3.72 -25.34
C LEU A 251 -8.35 3.22 -24.02
N ARG A 252 -8.42 4.10 -23.02
CA ARG A 252 -9.09 3.85 -21.73
C ARG A 252 -10.17 4.89 -21.53
N VAL A 253 -11.36 4.42 -21.19
CA VAL A 253 -12.49 5.26 -20.79
C VAL A 253 -12.99 4.75 -19.44
N PRO A 254 -12.30 5.12 -18.33
CA PRO A 254 -12.63 4.58 -17.01
C PRO A 254 -14.07 4.88 -16.55
N ASP A 255 -14.62 6.02 -16.96
CA ASP A 255 -16.01 6.40 -16.66
C ASP A 255 -17.05 5.45 -17.32
N GLU A 256 -16.67 4.78 -18.40
CA GLU A 256 -17.47 3.72 -19.07
C GLU A 256 -17.02 2.32 -18.66
N CYS A 257 -16.08 2.20 -17.71
CA CYS A 257 -15.47 0.95 -17.27
C CYS A 257 -14.78 0.16 -18.42
N ALA A 258 -14.36 0.83 -19.49
CA ALA A 258 -13.96 0.19 -20.75
C ALA A 258 -12.52 0.50 -21.18
N TYR A 259 -11.85 -0.49 -21.78
CA TYR A 259 -10.57 -0.31 -22.48
C TYR A 259 -10.57 -0.98 -23.85
N TYR A 260 -9.81 -0.39 -24.78
CA TYR A 260 -9.76 -0.77 -26.18
C TYR A 260 -8.32 -0.96 -26.62
N LYS A 261 -8.09 -2.04 -27.37
CA LYS A 261 -6.81 -2.37 -27.98
C LYS A 261 -7.04 -2.75 -29.43
N GLU A 262 -6.33 -2.14 -30.36
CA GLU A 262 -6.26 -2.63 -31.73
C GLU A 262 -5.40 -3.89 -31.79
N ASP A 263 -5.89 -4.93 -32.44
CA ASP A 263 -5.16 -6.18 -32.62
C ASP A 263 -5.36 -6.79 -34.00
N ALA A 264 -4.42 -6.50 -34.90
CA ALA A 264 -4.36 -7.01 -36.27
C ALA A 264 -5.63 -6.72 -37.10
N GLY A 265 -6.11 -5.48 -37.04
CA GLY A 265 -7.32 -5.05 -37.75
C GLY A 265 -8.62 -5.39 -37.02
N LYS A 266 -8.54 -5.80 -35.74
CA LYS A 266 -9.68 -6.02 -34.84
C LYS A 266 -9.60 -5.04 -33.67
N ILE A 267 -10.71 -4.89 -32.94
CA ILE A 267 -10.72 -4.23 -31.63
C ILE A 267 -10.97 -5.29 -30.56
N LEU A 268 -10.09 -5.33 -29.58
CA LEU A 268 -10.36 -5.95 -28.28
C LEU A 268 -10.95 -4.88 -27.37
N LEU A 269 -12.18 -5.10 -26.91
CA LEU A 269 -12.85 -4.29 -25.90
C LEU A 269 -12.96 -5.12 -24.62
N GLY A 270 -12.29 -4.69 -23.56
CA GLY A 270 -12.43 -5.30 -22.24
C GLY A 270 -13.06 -4.36 -21.23
N ALA A 271 -13.57 -4.94 -20.16
CA ALA A 271 -14.33 -4.25 -19.13
C ALA A 271 -13.68 -4.43 -17.76
N PHE A 272 -13.80 -3.43 -16.89
CA PHE A 272 -13.62 -3.60 -15.45
C PHE A 272 -14.96 -3.35 -14.75
N GLU A 273 -15.80 -4.37 -14.68
CA GLU A 273 -17.16 -4.25 -14.18
C GLU A 273 -17.19 -3.76 -12.72
N PRO A 274 -18.04 -2.76 -12.39
CA PRO A 274 -18.18 -2.27 -11.02
C PRO A 274 -18.52 -3.35 -9.99
N ASN A 275 -19.26 -4.37 -10.41
CA ASN A 275 -19.66 -5.51 -9.59
C ASN A 275 -19.05 -6.79 -10.16
N ALA A 276 -17.86 -7.16 -9.68
CA ALA A 276 -17.20 -8.39 -10.06
C ALA A 276 -18.02 -9.62 -9.65
N LYS A 277 -17.83 -10.73 -10.37
CA LYS A 277 -18.44 -12.02 -10.03
C LYS A 277 -17.38 -12.98 -9.47
N PRO A 278 -17.31 -13.17 -8.14
CA PRO A 278 -16.41 -14.14 -7.54
C PRO A 278 -16.69 -15.55 -8.05
N TRP A 279 -15.64 -16.32 -8.35
CA TRP A 279 -15.73 -17.65 -8.93
C TRP A 279 -14.98 -18.71 -8.10
N ALA A 280 -15.37 -19.98 -8.26
CA ALA A 280 -14.71 -21.14 -7.68
C ALA A 280 -14.57 -21.13 -6.15
N MET A 281 -15.63 -20.75 -5.42
CA MET A 281 -15.67 -20.81 -3.95
C MET A 281 -15.40 -22.20 -3.36
N GLU A 282 -15.79 -23.25 -4.09
CA GLU A 282 -15.56 -24.66 -3.72
C GLU A 282 -14.19 -25.18 -4.17
N GLY A 283 -13.38 -24.36 -4.84
CA GLY A 283 -12.10 -24.72 -5.42
C GLY A 283 -12.12 -24.67 -6.95
N ILE A 284 -10.95 -24.44 -7.54
CA ILE A 284 -10.78 -24.40 -8.98
C ILE A 284 -10.62 -25.85 -9.48
N PRO A 285 -11.37 -26.28 -10.53
CA PRO A 285 -11.27 -27.64 -11.05
C PRO A 285 -9.85 -28.02 -11.45
N ASP A 286 -9.46 -29.27 -11.16
CA ASP A 286 -8.09 -29.72 -11.43
C ASP A 286 -7.76 -29.86 -12.93
N SER A 287 -8.79 -29.94 -13.77
CA SER A 287 -8.68 -29.96 -15.22
C SER A 287 -8.54 -28.58 -15.87
N PHE A 288 -8.71 -27.48 -15.13
CA PHE A 288 -8.73 -26.14 -15.70
C PHE A 288 -7.35 -25.75 -16.26
N GLU A 289 -7.26 -25.59 -17.58
CA GLU A 289 -6.07 -25.14 -18.33
C GLU A 289 -6.50 -24.57 -19.68
N PHE A 290 -6.02 -23.37 -20.07
CA PHE A 290 -6.41 -22.71 -21.33
C PHE A 290 -7.93 -22.66 -21.56
N ASP A 291 -8.69 -22.49 -20.49
CA ASP A 291 -10.14 -22.60 -20.50
C ASP A 291 -10.80 -21.25 -20.23
N GLN A 292 -12.09 -21.18 -20.54
CA GLN A 292 -12.94 -20.02 -20.33
C GLN A 292 -14.21 -20.43 -19.58
N LEU A 293 -14.84 -19.46 -18.94
CA LEU A 293 -16.11 -19.62 -18.26
C LEU A 293 -17.27 -19.42 -19.24
N PRO A 294 -18.50 -19.87 -18.89
CA PRO A 294 -19.67 -19.60 -19.72
C PRO A 294 -19.82 -18.11 -20.01
N GLU A 295 -20.22 -17.79 -21.22
CA GLU A 295 -20.51 -16.41 -21.62
C GLU A 295 -21.63 -15.83 -20.74
N ASP A 296 -21.49 -14.56 -20.36
CA ASP A 296 -22.52 -13.80 -19.63
C ASP A 296 -22.68 -12.44 -20.31
N PHE A 297 -23.43 -12.45 -21.41
CA PHE A 297 -23.62 -11.25 -22.21
C PHE A 297 -24.40 -10.19 -21.44
N ASP A 298 -25.39 -10.55 -20.63
CA ASP A 298 -26.20 -9.61 -19.84
C ASP A 298 -25.34 -8.81 -18.85
N HIS A 299 -24.26 -9.41 -18.33
CA HIS A 299 -23.30 -8.71 -17.47
C HIS A 299 -22.43 -7.70 -18.23
N PHE A 300 -22.05 -8.03 -19.47
CA PHE A 300 -21.15 -7.24 -20.30
C PHE A 300 -21.88 -6.16 -21.15
N GLU A 301 -23.13 -6.43 -21.54
CA GLU A 301 -23.96 -5.63 -22.45
C GLU A 301 -24.01 -4.13 -22.06
N PRO A 302 -24.19 -3.75 -20.78
CA PRO A 302 -24.26 -2.33 -20.42
C PRO A 302 -22.97 -1.54 -20.73
N ILE A 303 -21.81 -2.20 -20.67
CA ILE A 303 -20.52 -1.59 -21.02
C ILE A 303 -20.36 -1.60 -22.54
N LEU A 304 -20.77 -2.67 -23.22
CA LEU A 304 -20.77 -2.73 -24.68
C LEU A 304 -21.63 -1.64 -25.31
N GLU A 305 -22.82 -1.34 -24.76
CA GLU A 305 -23.69 -0.26 -25.24
C GLU A 305 -22.99 1.10 -25.17
N GLN A 306 -22.31 1.40 -24.05
CA GLN A 306 -21.53 2.63 -23.90
C GLN A 306 -20.34 2.67 -24.86
N ALA A 307 -19.66 1.53 -25.01
CA ALA A 307 -18.54 1.38 -25.92
C ALA A 307 -18.92 1.57 -27.39
N VAL A 308 -20.12 1.11 -27.80
CA VAL A 308 -20.66 1.36 -29.13
C VAL A 308 -20.90 2.86 -29.34
N ASN A 309 -21.39 3.59 -28.33
CA ASN A 309 -21.49 5.05 -28.44
C ASN A 309 -20.10 5.71 -28.55
N ARG A 310 -19.11 5.22 -27.80
CA ARG A 310 -17.74 5.76 -27.79
C ARG A 310 -16.99 5.47 -29.07
N VAL A 311 -17.15 4.28 -29.65
CA VAL A 311 -16.49 3.85 -30.88
C VAL A 311 -17.57 3.30 -31.84
N PRO A 312 -18.29 4.18 -32.57
CA PRO A 312 -19.49 3.82 -33.34
C PRO A 312 -19.33 2.67 -34.34
N MET A 313 -18.12 2.41 -34.85
CA MET A 313 -17.88 1.27 -35.75
C MET A 313 -18.16 -0.09 -35.10
N LEU A 314 -18.17 -0.17 -33.77
CA LEU A 314 -18.53 -1.38 -33.03
C LEU A 314 -19.99 -1.78 -33.21
N ALA A 315 -20.88 -0.86 -33.62
CA ALA A 315 -22.28 -1.16 -33.90
C ALA A 315 -22.46 -2.12 -35.09
N GLU A 316 -21.51 -2.09 -36.03
CA GLU A 316 -21.53 -2.88 -37.26
C GLU A 316 -20.50 -4.01 -37.26
N ALA A 317 -19.49 -3.94 -36.36
CA ALA A 317 -18.48 -4.96 -36.23
C ALA A 317 -19.07 -6.23 -35.58
N GLY A 318 -18.98 -7.37 -36.27
CA GLY A 318 -19.31 -8.66 -35.67
C GLY A 318 -18.40 -8.98 -34.48
N ILE A 319 -18.87 -9.80 -33.54
CA ILE A 319 -18.05 -10.32 -32.43
C ILE A 319 -17.48 -11.66 -32.86
N HIS A 320 -16.15 -11.74 -33.01
CA HIS A 320 -15.46 -13.00 -33.29
C HIS A 320 -15.27 -13.84 -32.03
N THR A 321 -14.92 -13.18 -30.92
CA THR A 321 -14.70 -13.84 -29.63
C THR A 321 -15.44 -13.07 -28.55
N PHE A 322 -16.27 -13.76 -27.79
CA PHE A 322 -16.70 -13.33 -26.46
C PHE A 322 -15.92 -14.15 -25.43
N PHE A 323 -15.21 -13.49 -24.53
CA PHE A 323 -14.36 -14.16 -23.55
C PHE A 323 -14.79 -13.79 -22.13
N ASN A 324 -15.02 -14.82 -21.31
CA ASN A 324 -15.16 -14.73 -19.87
C ASN A 324 -14.06 -15.60 -19.25
N GLY A 325 -13.06 -15.00 -18.61
CA GLY A 325 -11.96 -15.72 -17.97
C GLY A 325 -11.85 -15.42 -16.48
N PRO A 326 -11.39 -16.37 -15.66
CA PRO A 326 -11.15 -16.09 -14.25
C PRO A 326 -9.81 -15.39 -14.05
N GLU A 327 -9.82 -14.33 -13.24
CA GLU A 327 -8.62 -13.60 -12.83
C GLU A 327 -8.52 -13.45 -11.31
N SER A 328 -7.30 -13.37 -10.77
CA SER A 328 -7.10 -13.30 -9.31
C SER A 328 -7.07 -11.86 -8.80
N PHE A 329 -7.94 -11.55 -7.83
CA PHE A 329 -8.03 -10.25 -7.18
C PHE A 329 -7.68 -10.30 -5.70
N THR A 330 -6.98 -9.29 -5.20
CA THR A 330 -6.59 -9.12 -3.79
C THR A 330 -7.55 -8.20 -3.03
N PRO A 331 -7.57 -8.21 -1.69
CA PRO A 331 -8.49 -7.38 -0.92
C PRO A 331 -8.38 -5.87 -1.12
N ASP A 332 -7.21 -5.38 -1.53
CA ASP A 332 -6.89 -3.96 -1.64
C ASP A 332 -6.68 -3.48 -3.07
N ASP A 333 -6.66 -4.39 -4.05
CA ASP A 333 -6.34 -4.15 -5.46
C ASP A 333 -4.84 -3.91 -5.76
N ALA A 334 -3.96 -4.32 -4.85
CA ALA A 334 -2.51 -4.42 -5.11
C ALA A 334 -2.01 -5.87 -4.99
N TYR A 335 -1.04 -6.26 -5.83
CA TYR A 335 -0.53 -7.63 -5.81
C TYR A 335 0.31 -7.95 -4.57
N HIS A 336 0.56 -9.23 -4.33
CA HIS A 336 1.36 -9.71 -3.21
C HIS A 336 2.76 -10.06 -3.66
N LEU A 337 3.76 -9.49 -3.00
CA LEU A 337 5.18 -9.66 -3.26
C LEU A 337 5.95 -9.82 -1.95
N GLY A 338 6.96 -10.69 -1.90
CA GLY A 338 7.94 -10.70 -0.80
C GLY A 338 7.90 -11.94 0.09
N LEU A 339 8.68 -11.88 1.18
CA LEU A 339 8.88 -13.00 2.11
C LEU A 339 7.70 -13.11 3.09
N ALA A 340 7.03 -14.27 3.11
CA ALA A 340 5.86 -14.52 3.93
C ALA A 340 6.09 -14.26 5.43
N PRO A 341 5.14 -13.65 6.18
CA PRO A 341 5.27 -13.43 7.62
C PRO A 341 5.37 -14.72 8.45
N GLU A 342 4.73 -15.80 8.00
CA GLU A 342 4.63 -17.06 8.75
C GLU A 342 5.85 -17.98 8.59
N MET A 343 6.65 -17.79 7.53
CA MET A 343 7.75 -18.68 7.16
C MET A 343 9.03 -17.88 6.88
N ASP A 344 10.19 -18.51 7.05
CA ASP A 344 11.47 -17.83 6.95
C ASP A 344 12.11 -17.95 5.55
N ASN A 345 11.55 -18.80 4.68
CA ASN A 345 12.07 -19.09 3.33
C ASN A 345 10.98 -19.36 2.27
N VAL A 346 9.75 -18.86 2.49
CA VAL A 346 8.64 -18.92 1.52
C VAL A 346 8.33 -17.54 1.00
N TRP A 347 8.49 -17.36 -0.30
CA TRP A 347 8.27 -16.10 -1.01
C TRP A 347 6.97 -16.14 -1.80
N VAL A 348 6.35 -14.98 -1.99
CA VAL A 348 5.08 -14.84 -2.70
C VAL A 348 5.24 -13.84 -3.85
N ALA A 349 4.68 -14.20 -5.01
CA ALA A 349 4.43 -13.30 -6.13
C ALA A 349 3.10 -13.70 -6.79
N ALA A 350 1.98 -13.17 -6.29
CA ALA A 350 0.63 -13.61 -6.70
C ALA A 350 -0.43 -12.49 -6.57
N GLY A 351 -1.63 -12.73 -7.11
CA GLY A 351 -2.75 -11.79 -7.00
C GLY A 351 -2.58 -10.53 -7.85
N PHE A 352 -2.28 -10.69 -9.14
CA PHE A 352 -1.89 -9.58 -10.00
C PHE A 352 -3.03 -8.74 -10.58
N ASN A 353 -4.28 -8.87 -10.10
CA ASN A 353 -5.40 -7.93 -10.37
C ASN A 353 -5.47 -7.42 -11.82
N SER A 354 -5.40 -8.31 -12.82
CA SER A 354 -5.44 -7.95 -14.24
C SER A 354 -4.34 -7.01 -14.77
N ILE A 355 -3.31 -6.75 -13.97
CA ILE A 355 -2.13 -5.93 -14.29
C ILE A 355 -0.83 -6.75 -14.32
N GLY A 356 -0.95 -8.08 -14.36
CA GLY A 356 0.17 -9.01 -14.28
C GLY A 356 1.19 -8.83 -15.40
N ILE A 357 0.74 -8.66 -16.65
CA ILE A 357 1.63 -8.48 -17.80
C ILE A 357 2.43 -7.19 -17.67
N GLN A 358 1.79 -6.09 -17.32
CA GLN A 358 2.47 -4.81 -17.10
C GLN A 358 3.51 -4.87 -15.97
N SER A 359 3.27 -5.68 -14.94
CA SER A 359 4.06 -5.65 -13.70
C SER A 359 5.12 -6.75 -13.58
N ALA A 360 5.00 -7.85 -14.34
CA ALA A 360 5.76 -9.07 -14.10
C ALA A 360 7.28 -8.92 -14.22
N GLY A 361 7.78 -8.16 -15.21
CA GLY A 361 9.21 -7.91 -15.36
C GLY A 361 9.81 -7.26 -14.12
N GLY A 362 9.29 -6.10 -13.72
CA GLY A 362 9.74 -5.37 -12.54
C GLY A 362 9.55 -6.17 -11.24
N ALA A 363 8.36 -6.76 -11.03
CA ALA A 363 8.08 -7.53 -9.82
C ALA A 363 9.01 -8.74 -9.67
N GLY A 364 9.28 -9.46 -10.76
CA GLY A 364 10.24 -10.57 -10.77
C GLY A 364 11.68 -10.11 -10.50
N GLN A 365 12.09 -8.96 -11.04
CA GLN A 365 13.41 -8.37 -10.76
C GLN A 365 13.56 -7.98 -9.29
N ALA A 366 12.59 -7.25 -8.75
CA ALA A 366 12.63 -6.77 -7.38
C ALA A 366 12.60 -7.91 -6.37
N LEU A 367 11.78 -8.94 -6.60
CA LEU A 367 11.76 -10.12 -5.75
C LEU A 367 13.08 -10.90 -5.83
N ALA A 368 13.64 -11.08 -7.02
CA ALA A 368 14.93 -11.78 -7.18
C ALA A 368 16.08 -11.01 -6.51
N GLU A 369 16.07 -9.67 -6.54
CA GLU A 369 17.00 -8.83 -5.76
C GLU A 369 16.82 -9.04 -4.27
N TRP A 370 15.59 -8.99 -3.78
CA TRP A 370 15.30 -9.18 -2.36
C TRP A 370 15.72 -10.58 -1.88
N MET A 371 15.47 -11.62 -2.68
CA MET A 371 15.89 -12.99 -2.36
C MET A 371 17.41 -13.15 -2.31
N ASP A 372 18.14 -12.39 -3.13
CA ASP A 372 19.59 -12.48 -3.26
C ASP A 372 20.33 -11.74 -2.14
N THR A 373 19.83 -10.56 -1.75
CA THR A 373 20.46 -9.72 -0.72
C THR A 373 19.90 -9.98 0.68
N GLY A 374 18.68 -10.51 0.79
CA GLY A 374 17.91 -10.59 2.04
C GLY A 374 17.21 -9.28 2.42
N GLU A 375 17.41 -8.20 1.66
CA GLU A 375 16.87 -6.86 1.94
C GLU A 375 16.04 -6.33 0.77
N LYS A 376 15.00 -5.54 1.06
CA LYS A 376 14.18 -4.92 0.02
C LYS A 376 15.06 -4.00 -0.85
N PRO A 377 14.97 -4.06 -2.19
CA PRO A 377 15.80 -3.24 -3.07
C PRO A 377 15.44 -1.75 -3.04
N PHE A 378 14.22 -1.42 -2.62
CA PHE A 378 13.63 -0.10 -2.42
C PHE A 378 12.28 -0.33 -1.72
N ASP A 379 11.50 0.73 -1.45
CA ASP A 379 10.21 0.54 -0.79
C ASP A 379 9.21 -0.22 -1.68
N LEU A 380 8.66 -1.29 -1.09
CA LEU A 380 7.69 -2.19 -1.70
C LEU A 380 6.44 -2.33 -0.81
N GLY A 381 6.23 -1.41 0.15
CA GLY A 381 5.13 -1.49 1.13
C GLY A 381 3.74 -1.66 0.51
N ASP A 382 3.50 -1.05 -0.65
CA ASP A 382 2.24 -1.16 -1.41
C ASP A 382 1.91 -2.60 -1.83
N VAL A 383 2.94 -3.42 -2.02
CA VAL A 383 2.82 -4.77 -2.58
C VAL A 383 3.40 -5.85 -1.66
N ASP A 384 4.03 -5.48 -0.55
CA ASP A 384 4.58 -6.40 0.44
C ASP A 384 3.46 -7.26 1.05
N ILE A 385 3.62 -8.59 1.02
CA ILE A 385 2.65 -9.54 1.59
C ILE A 385 2.41 -9.33 3.10
N SER A 386 3.36 -8.75 3.83
CA SER A 386 3.24 -8.47 5.27
C SER A 386 2.22 -7.38 5.64
N ARG A 387 1.69 -6.64 4.66
CA ARG A 387 0.56 -5.70 4.89
C ARG A 387 -0.77 -6.43 5.13
N MET A 388 -0.88 -7.67 4.66
CA MET A 388 -2.11 -8.46 4.70
C MET A 388 -2.37 -9.02 6.09
N GLN A 389 -3.53 -8.70 6.65
CA GLN A 389 -3.92 -9.16 7.97
C GLN A 389 -4.35 -10.63 7.93
N PRO A 390 -4.06 -11.44 8.98
CA PRO A 390 -4.34 -12.88 8.97
C PRO A 390 -5.80 -13.25 8.65
N PHE A 391 -6.76 -12.45 9.14
CA PHE A 391 -8.19 -12.72 8.90
C PHE A 391 -8.62 -12.55 7.44
N GLN A 392 -7.84 -11.82 6.63
CA GLN A 392 -8.18 -11.54 5.23
C GLN A 392 -8.05 -12.78 4.34
N GLY A 393 -7.44 -13.87 4.83
CA GLY A 393 -7.47 -15.18 4.19
C GLY A 393 -8.80 -15.92 4.36
N ASN A 394 -9.77 -15.37 5.10
CA ASN A 394 -11.08 -15.98 5.26
C ASN A 394 -11.85 -16.00 3.92
N LYS A 395 -12.38 -17.16 3.53
CA LYS A 395 -13.08 -17.34 2.25
C LYS A 395 -14.27 -16.40 2.06
N GLN A 396 -15.08 -16.17 3.10
CA GLN A 396 -16.22 -15.26 3.01
C GLN A 396 -15.76 -13.81 2.89
N TYR A 397 -14.73 -13.42 3.64
CA TYR A 397 -14.14 -12.09 3.49
C TYR A 397 -13.65 -11.85 2.06
N LEU A 398 -12.90 -12.82 1.51
CA LEU A 398 -12.40 -12.76 0.14
C LEU A 398 -13.53 -12.68 -0.88
N PHE A 399 -14.56 -13.53 -0.74
CA PHE A 399 -15.74 -13.50 -1.60
C PHE A 399 -16.48 -12.16 -1.57
N GLU A 400 -16.69 -11.58 -0.39
CA GLU A 400 -17.37 -10.29 -0.28
C GLU A 400 -16.51 -9.14 -0.80
N ARG A 401 -15.21 -9.14 -0.52
CA ARG A 401 -14.30 -8.08 -0.94
C ARG A 401 -14.04 -8.11 -2.45
N SER A 402 -13.89 -9.29 -3.04
CA SER A 402 -13.55 -9.40 -4.46
C SER A 402 -14.68 -8.91 -5.39
N LYS A 403 -15.93 -8.86 -4.92
CA LYS A 403 -17.06 -8.27 -5.66
C LYS A 403 -16.86 -6.81 -6.03
N GLU A 404 -16.11 -6.05 -5.25
CA GLU A 404 -15.83 -4.63 -5.57
C GLU A 404 -14.44 -4.43 -6.14
N THR A 405 -13.44 -5.24 -5.77
CA THR A 405 -12.02 -4.97 -6.10
C THR A 405 -11.79 -4.77 -7.60
N LEU A 406 -12.35 -5.63 -8.46
CA LEU A 406 -12.14 -5.55 -9.92
C LEU A 406 -12.55 -4.19 -10.47
N GLY A 407 -13.75 -3.72 -10.12
CA GLY A 407 -14.26 -2.43 -10.56
C GLY A 407 -13.50 -1.23 -10.01
N LEU A 408 -12.71 -1.40 -8.94
CA LEU A 408 -11.91 -0.32 -8.37
C LEU A 408 -10.72 0.08 -9.24
N LEU A 409 -10.28 -0.76 -10.17
CA LEU A 409 -9.25 -0.38 -11.14
C LEU A 409 -9.65 0.87 -11.94
N TYR A 410 -10.94 0.97 -12.32
CA TYR A 410 -11.45 2.05 -13.18
C TYR A 410 -12.38 3.02 -12.46
N ALA A 411 -12.78 2.75 -11.23
CA ALA A 411 -13.49 3.73 -10.43
C ALA A 411 -12.60 4.97 -10.12
N ASP A 412 -13.20 6.12 -9.81
CA ASP A 412 -12.40 7.30 -9.41
C ASP A 412 -11.62 7.02 -8.11
N HIS A 413 -10.32 7.30 -8.12
CA HIS A 413 -9.40 7.09 -7.00
C HIS A 413 -9.39 8.30 -6.06
N PHE A 414 -10.58 8.72 -5.62
CA PHE A 414 -10.74 9.85 -4.73
C PHE A 414 -9.90 9.69 -3.45
N PRO A 415 -9.31 10.79 -2.95
CA PRO A 415 -8.68 10.77 -1.65
C PRO A 415 -9.72 10.36 -0.59
N TYR A 416 -9.28 9.53 0.36
CA TYR A 416 -10.09 8.98 1.45
C TYR A 416 -11.20 8.01 1.04
N ARG A 417 -11.24 7.52 -0.22
CA ARG A 417 -12.19 6.48 -0.63
C ARG A 417 -12.14 5.27 0.31
N GLN A 418 -13.31 4.81 0.73
CA GLN A 418 -13.45 3.64 1.60
C GLN A 418 -13.99 2.47 0.79
N LYS A 419 -13.49 1.28 1.11
CA LYS A 419 -14.01 0.01 0.60
C LYS A 419 -15.44 -0.19 1.15
N ALA A 420 -16.38 -0.55 0.29
CA ALA A 420 -17.81 -0.63 0.61
C ALA A 420 -18.19 -2.01 1.16
N THR A 421 -17.50 -3.06 0.73
CA THR A 421 -17.79 -4.44 1.13
C THR A 421 -16.79 -4.99 2.18
N ALA A 422 -17.12 -6.16 2.75
CA ALA A 422 -16.32 -6.86 3.75
C ALA A 422 -15.93 -6.00 4.97
N ARG A 423 -16.89 -5.20 5.45
CA ARG A 423 -16.74 -4.24 6.57
C ARG A 423 -17.19 -4.83 7.91
N GLY A 424 -16.79 -4.17 8.99
CA GLY A 424 -17.25 -4.46 10.34
C GLY A 424 -16.58 -5.65 11.01
N VAL A 425 -15.46 -6.15 10.47
CA VAL A 425 -14.75 -7.33 10.96
C VAL A 425 -14.07 -7.08 12.30
N ARG A 426 -13.29 -6.00 12.43
CA ARG A 426 -12.65 -5.59 13.68
C ARG A 426 -13.26 -4.28 14.15
N ARG A 427 -13.71 -4.25 15.39
CA ARG A 427 -14.36 -3.09 16.01
C ARG A 427 -13.71 -2.84 17.35
N SER A 428 -13.42 -1.58 17.65
CA SER A 428 -12.97 -1.22 18.99
C SER A 428 -14.10 -1.42 20.00
N PRO A 429 -13.78 -1.52 21.30
CA PRO A 429 -14.79 -1.54 22.35
C PRO A 429 -15.71 -0.29 22.35
N PHE A 430 -15.29 0.81 21.71
CA PHE A 430 -16.02 2.07 21.65
C PHE A 430 -16.94 2.17 20.42
N HIS A 431 -16.89 1.22 19.48
CA HIS A 431 -17.54 1.34 18.18
C HIS A 431 -19.02 1.73 18.28
N HIS A 432 -19.77 1.13 19.22
CA HIS A 432 -21.19 1.44 19.38
C HIS A 432 -21.43 2.83 19.96
N HIS A 433 -20.68 3.24 20.99
CA HIS A 433 -20.76 4.60 21.52
C HIS A 433 -20.47 5.66 20.45
N LEU A 434 -19.44 5.44 19.64
CA LEU A 434 -19.07 6.37 18.55
C LEU A 434 -20.13 6.39 17.45
N LYS A 435 -20.67 5.22 17.07
CA LYS A 435 -21.75 5.11 16.08
C LYS A 435 -22.98 5.87 16.52
N ASP A 436 -23.39 5.73 17.77
CA ASP A 436 -24.57 6.40 18.29
C ASP A 436 -24.38 7.92 18.31
N ALA A 437 -23.15 8.38 18.58
CA ALA A 437 -22.74 9.78 18.54
C ALA A 437 -22.53 10.37 17.13
N GLY A 438 -22.82 9.62 16.06
CA GLY A 438 -22.76 10.14 14.69
C GLY A 438 -21.46 9.91 13.94
N ALA A 439 -20.61 8.98 14.41
CA ALA A 439 -19.39 8.62 13.68
C ALA A 439 -19.70 8.11 12.26
N VAL A 440 -18.91 8.59 11.31
CA VAL A 440 -18.79 8.04 9.96
C VAL A 440 -17.51 7.23 9.90
N PHE A 441 -17.64 5.93 9.67
CA PHE A 441 -16.53 4.98 9.79
C PHE A 441 -15.80 4.76 8.47
N GLY A 442 -14.47 4.83 8.54
CA GLY A 442 -13.59 4.20 7.56
C GLY A 442 -13.03 2.87 8.05
N GLU A 443 -12.38 2.13 7.16
CA GLU A 443 -11.73 0.86 7.45
C GLU A 443 -10.24 0.92 7.10
N LEU A 444 -9.41 0.43 8.03
CA LEU A 444 -8.00 0.18 7.78
C LEU A 444 -7.56 -1.06 8.55
N ALA A 445 -6.90 -2.01 7.87
CA ALA A 445 -6.43 -3.27 8.46
C ALA A 445 -7.55 -4.06 9.19
N GLY A 446 -8.78 -3.96 8.70
CA GLY A 446 -10.01 -4.54 9.23
C GLY A 446 -10.71 -3.74 10.30
N TRP A 447 -10.10 -2.68 10.84
CA TRP A 447 -10.66 -1.87 11.93
C TRP A 447 -11.63 -0.81 11.41
N GLU A 448 -12.83 -0.80 11.96
CA GLU A 448 -13.77 0.32 11.85
C GLU A 448 -13.29 1.49 12.70
N ARG A 449 -12.86 2.59 12.06
CA ARG A 449 -12.36 3.80 12.71
C ARG A 449 -13.28 4.97 12.42
N ALA A 450 -13.67 5.73 13.44
CA ALA A 450 -14.40 6.97 13.24
C ALA A 450 -13.48 7.97 12.50
N ASN A 451 -13.79 8.27 11.25
CA ASN A 451 -12.98 9.20 10.46
C ASN A 451 -13.40 10.65 10.71
N TRP A 452 -14.68 10.88 10.95
CA TRP A 452 -15.28 12.18 11.31
C TRP A 452 -16.68 11.95 11.93
N PHE A 453 -17.26 12.99 12.52
CA PHE A 453 -18.61 12.95 13.12
C PHE A 453 -19.59 13.83 12.35
N ALA A 454 -20.69 13.22 11.92
CA ALA A 454 -21.77 13.93 11.23
C ALA A 454 -22.54 14.84 12.21
N ASN A 455 -22.91 16.02 11.74
CA ASN A 455 -23.79 16.92 12.49
C ASN A 455 -25.22 16.37 12.52
N GLU A 456 -26.05 16.89 13.43
CA GLU A 456 -27.47 16.55 13.48
C GLU A 456 -28.13 16.85 12.12
N GLY A 457 -28.85 15.87 11.57
CA GLY A 457 -29.50 15.97 10.27
C GLY A 457 -28.59 15.78 9.05
N GLN A 458 -27.27 15.64 9.23
CA GLN A 458 -26.33 15.34 8.14
C GLN A 458 -26.27 13.83 7.88
N GLU A 459 -26.20 13.43 6.60
CA GLU A 459 -26.02 12.02 6.23
C GLU A 459 -24.68 11.47 6.73
N ARG A 460 -24.71 10.24 7.25
CA ARG A 460 -23.53 9.56 7.82
C ARG A 460 -22.76 8.77 6.75
N GLN A 461 -22.36 9.45 5.67
CA GLN A 461 -21.66 8.84 4.53
C GLN A 461 -20.71 9.83 3.86
N TYR A 462 -19.76 9.30 3.07
CA TYR A 462 -18.89 10.12 2.25
C TYR A 462 -19.60 10.59 0.98
N HIS A 463 -19.42 11.87 0.64
CA HIS A 463 -19.62 12.36 -0.72
C HIS A 463 -18.24 12.72 -1.28
N TYR A 464 -17.71 11.83 -2.12
CA TYR A 464 -16.36 11.93 -2.64
C TYR A 464 -16.22 13.03 -3.69
N SER A 465 -15.06 13.70 -3.68
CA SER A 465 -14.65 14.71 -4.64
C SER A 465 -13.15 14.97 -4.47
N TRP A 466 -12.49 15.47 -5.52
CA TRP A 466 -11.13 16.03 -5.44
C TRP A 466 -11.10 17.40 -4.73
N LYS A 467 -12.26 18.03 -4.59
CA LYS A 467 -12.44 19.30 -3.88
C LYS A 467 -12.76 19.06 -2.41
N ARG A 468 -13.20 20.10 -1.70
CA ARG A 468 -13.66 19.98 -0.31
C ARG A 468 -14.87 19.05 -0.24
N GLN A 469 -14.68 17.89 0.36
CA GLN A 469 -15.74 16.90 0.56
C GLN A 469 -16.69 17.32 1.70
N ASN A 470 -17.82 16.61 1.81
CA ASN A 470 -18.91 16.94 2.74
C ASN A 470 -18.54 16.96 4.24
N TRP A 471 -17.38 16.41 4.61
CA TRP A 471 -16.87 16.36 5.98
C TRP A 471 -15.84 17.45 6.31
N PHE A 472 -15.44 18.29 5.35
CA PHE A 472 -14.35 19.27 5.53
C PHE A 472 -14.59 20.20 6.74
N GLU A 473 -15.79 20.76 6.87
CA GLU A 473 -16.16 21.64 7.99
C GLU A 473 -16.34 20.87 9.31
N ASN A 474 -16.76 19.60 9.26
CA ASN A 474 -16.81 18.73 10.44
C ASN A 474 -15.40 18.52 11.01
N SER A 475 -14.45 18.14 10.15
CA SER A 475 -13.04 17.99 10.51
C SER A 475 -12.43 19.30 10.99
N ALA A 476 -12.76 20.44 10.37
CA ALA A 476 -12.32 21.75 10.83
C ALA A 476 -12.77 22.07 12.27
N ALA A 477 -14.02 21.73 12.61
CA ALA A 477 -14.56 21.92 13.95
C ALA A 477 -13.90 20.97 14.97
N GLU A 478 -13.63 19.72 14.59
CA GLU A 478 -12.88 18.75 15.40
C GLU A 478 -11.43 19.21 15.65
N HIS A 479 -10.76 19.68 14.61
CA HIS A 479 -9.41 20.26 14.68
C HIS A 479 -9.37 21.46 15.63
N ARG A 480 -10.34 22.38 15.50
CA ARG A 480 -10.44 23.55 16.39
C ARG A 480 -10.62 23.14 17.85
N ALA A 481 -11.46 22.14 18.13
CA ALA A 481 -11.65 21.65 19.50
C ALA A 481 -10.34 21.14 20.13
N ILE A 482 -9.49 20.49 19.33
CA ILE A 482 -8.17 20.02 19.79
C ILE A 482 -7.23 21.20 20.08
N ARG A 483 -7.21 22.21 19.21
CA ARG A 483 -6.32 23.38 19.32
C ARG A 483 -6.71 24.35 20.45
N GLU A 484 -8.01 24.46 20.71
CA GLU A 484 -8.59 25.53 21.54
C GLU A 484 -9.27 25.01 22.81
N ASN A 485 -9.62 23.72 22.88
CA ASN A 485 -10.38 23.15 24.00
C ASN A 485 -9.93 21.73 24.39
N VAL A 486 -10.80 20.72 24.19
CA VAL A 486 -10.52 19.31 24.44
C VAL A 486 -11.30 18.46 23.44
N GLY A 487 -10.59 17.52 22.82
CA GLY A 487 -11.14 16.49 21.96
C GLY A 487 -10.82 15.09 22.49
N MET A 488 -11.71 14.14 22.19
CA MET A 488 -11.54 12.72 22.50
C MET A 488 -11.72 11.88 21.25
N TYR A 489 -10.78 10.98 20.96
CA TYR A 489 -10.83 10.12 19.77
C TYR A 489 -10.23 8.73 20.03
N ASP A 490 -10.68 7.77 19.23
CA ASP A 490 -10.35 6.34 19.39
C ASP A 490 -9.06 5.97 18.63
N MET A 491 -8.07 5.51 19.38
CA MET A 491 -6.77 5.05 18.90
C MET A 491 -6.58 3.53 19.08
N SER A 492 -7.65 2.79 19.38
CA SER A 492 -7.59 1.35 19.68
C SER A 492 -7.01 0.52 18.52
N SER A 493 -7.13 1.00 17.28
CA SER A 493 -6.61 0.31 16.09
C SER A 493 -5.08 0.26 16.00
N PHE A 494 -4.36 1.19 16.66
CA PHE A 494 -2.90 1.21 16.64
C PHE A 494 -2.36 -0.07 17.24
N GLY A 495 -1.37 -0.67 16.59
CA GLY A 495 -0.75 -1.91 16.99
C GLY A 495 -0.08 -1.80 18.35
N LYS A 496 -0.27 -2.81 19.20
CA LYS A 496 0.29 -2.88 20.55
C LYS A 496 1.03 -4.20 20.68
N ILE A 497 2.37 -4.15 20.66
CA ILE A 497 3.22 -5.33 20.73
C ILE A 497 3.93 -5.34 22.07
N ARG A 498 3.65 -6.34 22.91
CA ARG A 498 4.40 -6.59 24.15
C ARG A 498 5.65 -7.39 23.85
N VAL A 499 6.77 -6.95 24.44
CA VAL A 499 8.06 -7.65 24.42
C VAL A 499 8.46 -7.92 25.85
N GLU A 500 8.51 -9.20 26.22
CA GLU A 500 8.65 -9.63 27.60
C GLU A 500 9.70 -10.73 27.73
N GLY A 501 10.51 -10.67 28.78
CA GLY A 501 11.52 -11.68 29.06
C GLY A 501 12.78 -11.10 29.69
N PRO A 502 13.68 -11.95 30.22
CA PRO A 502 14.92 -11.49 30.86
C PRO A 502 15.82 -10.69 29.91
N ASP A 503 15.73 -10.93 28.60
CA ASP A 503 16.54 -10.23 27.60
C ASP A 503 15.80 -9.06 26.92
N ALA A 504 14.63 -8.66 27.42
CA ALA A 504 13.79 -7.66 26.74
C ALA A 504 14.50 -6.30 26.58
N GLU A 505 15.21 -5.81 27.59
CA GLU A 505 15.98 -4.56 27.48
C GLU A 505 17.08 -4.66 26.40
N ALA A 506 17.82 -5.78 26.39
CA ALA A 506 18.91 -6.00 25.44
C ALA A 506 18.37 -6.12 24.01
N PHE A 507 17.32 -6.90 23.80
CA PHE A 507 16.68 -7.05 22.50
C PHE A 507 16.10 -5.73 21.99
N MET A 508 15.39 -4.97 22.84
CA MET A 508 14.86 -3.67 22.44
C MET A 508 15.99 -2.72 22.03
N ASN A 509 17.09 -2.68 22.79
CA ASN A 509 18.26 -1.88 22.43
C ASN A 509 18.98 -2.36 21.16
N TYR A 510 18.86 -3.63 20.79
CA TYR A 510 19.38 -4.15 19.52
C TYR A 510 18.49 -3.82 18.30
N ILE A 511 17.16 -3.96 18.44
CA ILE A 511 16.23 -3.87 17.29
C ILE A 511 15.98 -2.44 16.78
N GLY A 512 16.11 -1.43 17.65
CA GLY A 512 15.76 -0.04 17.31
C GLY A 512 16.81 0.99 17.69
N GLY A 513 16.71 2.19 17.13
CA GLY A 513 17.70 3.26 17.32
C GLY A 513 17.66 4.00 18.67
N GLY A 514 16.57 3.87 19.44
CA GLY A 514 16.37 4.57 20.71
C GLY A 514 17.12 3.92 21.88
N ASP A 515 17.28 4.65 22.98
CA ASP A 515 17.81 4.10 24.23
C ASP A 515 16.65 3.67 25.14
N TYR A 516 16.55 2.36 25.38
CA TYR A 516 15.48 1.76 26.17
C TYR A 516 15.93 1.35 27.58
N SER A 517 17.21 1.58 27.92
CA SER A 517 17.76 1.43 29.27
C SER A 517 17.44 2.66 30.12
N CYS A 518 16.16 3.00 30.15
CA CYS A 518 15.59 4.17 30.83
C CYS A 518 14.73 3.75 32.03
N PRO A 519 14.31 4.67 32.92
CA PRO A 519 13.43 4.32 34.03
C PRO A 519 12.10 3.70 33.57
N VAL A 520 11.54 2.82 34.39
CA VAL A 520 10.17 2.29 34.19
C VAL A 520 9.17 3.46 34.11
N GLY A 521 8.21 3.34 33.20
CA GLY A 521 7.25 4.39 32.86
C GLY A 521 7.76 5.36 31.80
N LYS A 522 9.03 5.30 31.37
CA LYS A 522 9.51 6.18 30.28
C LYS A 522 8.97 5.72 28.92
N ILE A 523 8.59 6.71 28.09
CA ILE A 523 8.20 6.51 26.69
C ILE A 523 9.29 7.10 25.78
N VAL A 524 9.68 6.35 24.77
CA VAL A 524 10.72 6.69 23.79
C VAL A 524 10.12 6.63 22.39
N TYR A 525 10.09 7.78 21.70
CA TYR A 525 9.83 7.84 20.26
C TYR A 525 11.10 7.45 19.50
N THR A 526 10.99 6.53 18.54
CA THR A 526 12.14 5.92 17.89
C THR A 526 11.79 5.20 16.59
N GLN A 527 12.82 4.76 15.87
CA GLN A 527 12.71 3.98 14.65
C GLN A 527 13.39 2.62 14.78
N PHE A 528 12.80 1.60 14.16
CA PHE A 528 13.53 0.39 13.77
C PHE A 528 14.13 0.62 12.39
N LEU A 529 15.39 0.23 12.21
CA LEU A 529 16.15 0.52 11.00
C LEU A 529 16.61 -0.76 10.33
N ASN A 530 16.82 -0.73 9.02
CA ASN A 530 17.60 -1.74 8.31
C ASN A 530 19.10 -1.38 8.29
N THR A 531 19.93 -2.25 7.69
CA THR A 531 21.39 -2.08 7.72
C THR A 531 21.87 -0.83 6.98
N THR A 532 21.06 -0.30 6.07
CA THR A 532 21.34 0.94 5.32
C THR A 532 20.89 2.21 6.04
N GLY A 533 20.28 2.09 7.24
CA GLY A 533 19.73 3.22 7.99
C GLY A 533 18.35 3.68 7.50
N GLY A 534 17.72 2.91 6.60
CA GLY A 534 16.34 3.06 6.17
C GLY A 534 15.36 2.66 7.29
N ILE A 535 14.16 3.25 7.31
CA ILE A 535 13.21 3.12 8.43
C ILE A 535 12.26 1.95 8.19
N GLU A 536 12.38 0.88 8.97
CA GLU A 536 11.49 -0.30 8.90
C GLU A 536 10.25 -0.15 9.78
N ALA A 537 10.32 0.68 10.83
CA ALA A 537 9.17 1.04 11.66
C ALA A 537 9.37 2.40 12.33
N ASP A 538 8.28 3.15 12.49
CA ASP A 538 8.23 4.39 13.30
C ASP A 538 7.30 4.18 14.50
N VAL A 539 7.85 4.15 15.70
CA VAL A 539 7.16 3.60 16.88
C VAL A 539 7.40 4.42 18.14
N THR A 540 6.52 4.22 19.12
CA THR A 540 6.79 4.60 20.50
C THR A 540 6.97 3.35 21.36
N VAL A 541 8.03 3.32 22.16
CA VAL A 541 8.35 2.23 23.08
C VAL A 541 8.19 2.72 24.52
N THR A 542 7.35 2.03 25.30
CA THR A 542 7.18 2.28 26.73
C THR A 542 7.84 1.18 27.53
N ARG A 543 8.71 1.54 28.49
CA ARG A 543 9.23 0.58 29.46
C ARG A 543 8.19 0.35 30.56
N LEU A 544 7.57 -0.83 30.59
CA LEU A 544 6.52 -1.18 31.56
C LEU A 544 7.08 -1.75 32.86
N SER A 545 8.18 -2.49 32.79
CA SER A 545 8.89 -3.02 33.96
C SER A 545 10.37 -3.24 33.62
N GLU A 546 11.13 -3.89 34.50
CA GLU A 546 12.51 -4.30 34.22
C GLU A 546 12.60 -5.24 33.01
N CYS A 547 11.57 -6.07 32.79
CA CYS A 547 11.56 -7.14 31.79
C CYS A 547 10.38 -7.06 30.79
N ALA A 548 9.68 -5.92 30.72
CA ALA A 548 8.52 -5.76 29.84
C ALA A 548 8.50 -4.39 29.16
N TYR A 549 8.27 -4.41 27.85
CA TYR A 549 8.14 -3.23 26.99
C TYR A 549 6.87 -3.31 26.15
N LEU A 550 6.31 -2.15 25.84
CA LEU A 550 5.20 -2.01 24.90
C LEU A 550 5.64 -1.17 23.70
N VAL A 551 5.59 -1.76 22.51
CA VAL A 551 5.80 -1.07 21.24
C VAL A 551 4.43 -0.73 20.67
N VAL A 552 4.20 0.57 20.41
CA VAL A 552 3.00 1.06 19.72
C VAL A 552 3.37 1.47 18.31
N THR A 553 2.62 0.96 17.34
CA THR A 553 2.88 1.06 15.89
C THR A 553 1.59 1.36 15.10
N PRO A 554 1.64 1.92 13.88
CA PRO A 554 0.45 2.10 13.05
C PRO A 554 -0.37 0.82 12.83
N ALA A 555 -1.68 1.00 12.64
CA ALA A 555 -2.63 -0.11 12.48
C ALA A 555 -2.31 -1.02 11.27
N ALA A 556 -1.88 -0.42 10.16
CA ALA A 556 -1.61 -1.13 8.91
C ALA A 556 -0.30 -1.94 8.96
N THR A 557 0.73 -1.42 9.64
CA THR A 557 2.08 -2.02 9.64
C THR A 557 2.34 -2.94 10.81
N ARG A 558 1.40 -3.05 11.76
CA ARG A 558 1.53 -3.92 12.93
C ARG A 558 2.11 -5.30 12.60
N LEU A 559 1.65 -5.93 11.51
CA LEU A 559 2.16 -7.24 11.07
C LEU A 559 3.59 -7.22 10.55
N ALA A 560 3.92 -6.24 9.71
CA ALA A 560 5.29 -6.03 9.25
C ALA A 560 6.24 -5.81 10.44
N ASP A 561 5.89 -4.93 11.38
CA ASP A 561 6.73 -4.59 12.53
C ASP A 561 6.99 -5.79 13.45
N GLN A 562 5.96 -6.58 13.79
CA GLN A 562 6.17 -7.78 14.58
C GLN A 562 6.99 -8.83 13.83
N THR A 563 6.80 -8.93 12.51
CA THR A 563 7.57 -9.86 11.68
C THR A 563 9.04 -9.47 11.67
N TRP A 564 9.33 -8.17 11.54
CA TRP A 564 10.68 -7.61 11.67
C TRP A 564 11.32 -7.99 13.00
N MET A 565 10.63 -7.76 14.12
CA MET A 565 11.13 -8.12 15.45
C MET A 565 11.38 -9.62 15.60
N ARG A 566 10.46 -10.48 15.12
CA ARG A 566 10.61 -11.94 15.20
C ARG A 566 11.79 -12.45 14.38
N ARG A 567 12.00 -11.92 13.18
CA ARG A 567 13.14 -12.30 12.31
C ARG A 567 14.49 -11.92 12.92
N HIS A 568 14.52 -10.89 13.76
CA HIS A 568 15.73 -10.41 14.44
C HIS A 568 15.84 -10.84 15.91
N GLN A 569 14.93 -11.70 16.39
CA GLN A 569 14.94 -12.19 17.77
C GLN A 569 16.22 -13.00 18.09
N GLY A 570 16.75 -13.75 17.13
CA GLY A 570 17.98 -14.53 17.31
C GLY A 570 17.95 -15.40 18.58
N ALA A 571 18.95 -15.22 19.44
CA ALA A 571 19.10 -15.95 20.70
C ALA A 571 18.47 -15.25 21.91
N PHE A 572 17.87 -14.06 21.75
CA PHE A 572 17.28 -13.33 22.85
C PHE A 572 16.08 -14.09 23.43
N ASN A 573 16.07 -14.30 24.74
CA ASN A 573 14.99 -14.93 25.48
C ASN A 573 13.87 -13.91 25.74
N VAL A 574 13.07 -13.68 24.71
CA VAL A 574 11.91 -12.78 24.72
C VAL A 574 10.68 -13.44 24.09
N VAL A 575 9.51 -12.99 24.53
CA VAL A 575 8.21 -13.30 23.94
C VAL A 575 7.66 -12.03 23.32
N ILE A 576 7.28 -12.10 22.04
CA ILE A 576 6.74 -10.98 21.27
C ILE A 576 5.25 -11.26 20.97
N THR A 577 4.37 -10.53 21.65
CA THR A 577 2.92 -10.77 21.64
C THR A 577 2.17 -9.56 21.09
N ASP A 578 1.26 -9.78 20.15
CA ASP A 578 0.29 -8.75 19.74
C ASP A 578 -0.85 -8.71 20.76
N VAL A 579 -1.00 -7.58 21.46
CA VAL A 579 -2.08 -7.33 22.43
C VAL A 579 -3.05 -6.25 21.95
N THR A 580 -3.01 -5.89 20.67
CA THR A 580 -3.82 -4.80 20.08
C THR A 580 -5.31 -4.93 20.42
N ALA A 581 -5.88 -6.12 20.26
CA ALA A 581 -7.29 -6.37 20.52
C ALA A 581 -7.64 -6.48 22.02
N GLY A 582 -6.63 -6.59 22.89
CA GLY A 582 -6.83 -6.68 24.34
C GLY A 582 -7.00 -5.31 25.00
N GLU A 583 -6.44 -4.24 24.41
CA GLU A 583 -6.46 -2.89 24.97
C GLU A 583 -7.23 -1.89 24.09
N GLY A 584 -8.26 -1.27 24.66
CA GLY A 584 -8.87 -0.06 24.11
C GLY A 584 -7.97 1.16 24.37
N THR A 585 -7.97 2.13 23.45
CA THR A 585 -7.21 3.37 23.59
C THR A 585 -8.03 4.59 23.23
N LEU A 586 -8.14 5.55 24.15
CA LEU A 586 -8.74 6.87 23.91
C LEU A 586 -7.66 7.94 24.04
N ALA A 587 -7.51 8.77 23.01
CA ALA A 587 -6.67 9.96 23.07
C ALA A 587 -7.51 11.14 23.57
N ILE A 588 -7.07 11.78 24.65
CA ILE A 588 -7.67 12.97 25.25
C ILE A 588 -6.69 14.12 25.07
N MET A 589 -6.99 15.02 24.13
CA MET A 589 -6.04 16.02 23.65
C MET A 589 -6.64 17.42 23.64
N GLY A 590 -5.80 18.42 23.89
CA GLY A 590 -6.13 19.83 23.88
C GLY A 590 -5.83 20.55 25.20
N PRO A 591 -5.86 21.89 25.23
CA PRO A 591 -5.57 22.69 26.42
C PRO A 591 -6.33 22.28 27.69
N ASN A 592 -7.56 21.77 27.57
CA ASN A 592 -8.39 21.35 28.69
C ASN A 592 -8.34 19.84 28.99
N ALA A 593 -7.47 19.06 28.32
CA ALA A 593 -7.35 17.61 28.55
C ALA A 593 -7.01 17.28 30.02
N ARG A 594 -6.10 18.04 30.64
CA ARG A 594 -5.73 17.85 32.06
C ARG A 594 -6.93 18.06 32.98
N LYS A 595 -7.69 19.13 32.73
CA LYS A 595 -8.88 19.49 33.52
C LYS A 595 -9.92 18.37 33.46
N LEU A 596 -10.13 17.78 32.29
CA LEU A 596 -11.02 16.64 32.13
C LEU A 596 -10.54 15.43 32.93
N LEU A 597 -9.27 15.03 32.80
CA LEU A 597 -8.73 13.88 33.53
C LEU A 597 -8.79 14.07 35.06
N GLN A 598 -8.48 15.27 35.56
CA GLN A 598 -8.57 15.59 36.99
C GLN A 598 -10.01 15.57 37.53
N ALA A 599 -11.02 15.71 36.68
CA ALA A 599 -12.42 15.63 37.11
C ALA A 599 -12.88 14.18 37.36
N VAL A 600 -12.18 13.19 36.80
CA VAL A 600 -12.59 11.78 36.82
C VAL A 600 -11.57 10.83 37.43
N SER A 601 -10.40 11.34 37.81
CA SER A 601 -9.26 10.57 38.30
C SER A 601 -8.65 11.21 39.54
N PRO A 602 -8.28 10.43 40.56
CA PRO A 602 -7.56 10.93 41.73
C PRO A 602 -6.07 11.16 41.47
N ASN A 603 -5.53 10.72 40.32
CA ASN A 603 -4.11 10.78 40.00
C ASN A 603 -3.63 12.22 39.70
N ASP A 604 -2.34 12.48 39.92
CA ASP A 604 -1.73 13.75 39.57
C ASP A 604 -1.27 13.77 38.10
N PHE A 605 -1.77 14.76 37.35
CA PHE A 605 -1.46 15.02 35.95
C PHE A 605 -0.62 16.29 35.75
N SER A 606 -0.04 16.82 36.84
CA SER A 606 0.91 17.94 36.82
C SER A 606 2.16 17.61 35.99
N ASN A 607 2.88 18.64 35.54
CA ASN A 607 4.12 18.46 34.80
C ASN A 607 5.24 17.82 35.63
N GLU A 608 5.17 17.98 36.95
CA GLU A 608 6.14 17.43 37.90
C GLU A 608 5.91 15.93 38.12
N ALA A 609 4.65 15.52 38.34
CA ALA A 609 4.31 14.12 38.57
C ALA A 609 4.27 13.28 37.29
N ASN A 610 3.78 13.84 36.19
CA ASN A 610 3.63 13.12 34.92
C ASN A 610 4.14 13.95 33.74
N PRO A 611 5.48 14.11 33.60
CA PRO A 611 6.09 14.88 32.53
C PRO A 611 5.87 14.22 31.15
N PHE A 612 6.04 15.01 30.09
CA PHE A 612 5.93 14.50 28.72
C PHE A 612 6.88 13.33 28.44
N GLY A 613 6.39 12.33 27.69
CA GLY A 613 7.11 11.10 27.41
C GLY A 613 7.24 10.19 28.62
N THR A 614 6.21 10.15 29.48
CA THR A 614 6.07 9.17 30.56
C THR A 614 4.66 8.57 30.58
N ALA A 615 4.57 7.37 31.13
CA ALA A 615 3.36 6.62 31.37
C ALA A 615 3.20 6.39 32.88
N GLN A 616 1.95 6.42 33.36
CA GLN A 616 1.60 6.06 34.73
C GLN A 616 0.29 5.23 34.74
N GLU A 617 0.16 4.35 35.71
CA GLU A 617 -1.12 3.70 36.03
C GLU A 617 -2.05 4.71 36.71
N ILE A 618 -3.32 4.70 36.30
CA ILE A 618 -4.33 5.64 36.77
C ILE A 618 -5.68 4.97 37.00
N GLU A 619 -6.50 5.62 37.80
CA GLU A 619 -7.91 5.31 37.97
C GLU A 619 -8.77 6.31 37.18
N ILE A 620 -9.84 5.85 36.52
CA ILE A 620 -10.85 6.71 35.87
C ILE A 620 -12.24 6.22 36.30
N GLY A 621 -12.90 6.97 37.17
CA GLY A 621 -14.11 6.51 37.85
C GLY A 621 -13.82 5.24 38.64
N MET A 622 -14.44 4.11 38.25
CA MET A 622 -14.19 2.78 38.80
C MET A 622 -13.26 1.91 37.94
N GLY A 623 -12.78 2.43 36.80
CA GLY A 623 -11.91 1.71 35.86
C GLY A 623 -10.44 1.93 36.13
N LEU A 624 -9.61 0.97 35.71
CA LEU A 624 -8.15 1.07 35.72
C LEU A 624 -7.62 1.30 34.30
N ALA A 625 -6.63 2.15 34.16
CA ALA A 625 -6.01 2.47 32.88
C ALA A 625 -4.54 2.87 33.06
N ARG A 626 -3.87 3.10 31.93
CA ARG A 626 -2.51 3.61 31.85
C ARG A 626 -2.53 4.88 30.98
N ALA A 627 -2.14 6.00 31.56
CA ALA A 627 -2.07 7.28 30.86
C ALA A 627 -0.67 7.49 30.28
N HIS A 628 -0.57 7.57 28.96
CA HIS A 628 0.66 7.84 28.22
C HIS A 628 0.66 9.30 27.81
N ARG A 629 1.58 10.10 28.37
CA ARG A 629 1.68 11.51 28.04
C ARG A 629 2.51 11.71 26.76
N VAL A 630 1.87 11.46 25.63
CA VAL A 630 2.39 11.63 24.26
C VAL A 630 1.30 12.27 23.38
N THR A 631 1.67 12.76 22.20
CA THR A 631 0.71 13.37 21.28
C THR A 631 1.15 13.23 19.84
N TYR A 632 0.21 12.87 18.97
CA TYR A 632 0.37 12.93 17.51
C TYR A 632 -0.33 14.15 16.90
N VAL A 633 -1.06 14.93 17.70
CA VAL A 633 -1.75 16.16 17.27
C VAL A 633 -1.03 17.44 17.72
N GLY A 634 0.01 17.31 18.55
CA GLY A 634 0.87 18.42 18.96
C GLY A 634 0.30 19.32 20.04
N GLU A 635 -0.62 18.81 20.84
CA GLU A 635 -1.24 19.50 21.98
C GLU A 635 -0.96 18.77 23.29
N LEU A 636 -1.20 19.44 24.42
CA LEU A 636 -1.30 18.78 25.72
C LEU A 636 -2.31 17.64 25.65
N GLY A 637 -1.97 16.48 26.21
CA GLY A 637 -2.91 15.38 26.30
C GLY A 637 -2.26 14.06 26.67
N TRP A 638 -3.10 13.03 26.67
CA TRP A 638 -2.73 11.66 26.99
C TRP A 638 -3.44 10.68 26.08
N GLU A 639 -2.74 9.61 25.73
CA GLU A 639 -3.37 8.38 25.27
C GLU A 639 -3.66 7.52 26.50
N ILE A 640 -4.93 7.17 26.70
CA ILE A 640 -5.38 6.36 27.81
C ILE A 640 -5.56 4.93 27.29
N TYR A 641 -4.81 3.98 27.85
CA TYR A 641 -4.86 2.56 27.51
C TYR A 641 -5.58 1.79 28.62
N MET A 642 -6.56 0.96 28.28
CA MET A 642 -7.34 0.18 29.24
C MET A 642 -7.65 -1.20 28.67
N SER A 643 -7.95 -2.16 29.53
CA SER A 643 -8.45 -3.45 29.07
C SER A 643 -9.82 -3.29 28.39
N SER A 644 -10.09 -4.16 27.40
CA SER A 644 -11.30 -4.04 26.58
C SER A 644 -12.61 -4.20 27.36
N ASP A 645 -12.60 -4.90 28.49
CA ASP A 645 -13.75 -5.04 29.40
C ASP A 645 -14.05 -3.75 30.19
N MET A 646 -13.02 -2.95 30.49
CA MET A 646 -13.15 -1.68 31.23
C MET A 646 -13.45 -0.49 30.32
N ALA A 647 -13.27 -0.66 29.00
CA ALA A 647 -13.34 0.41 28.02
C ALA A 647 -14.68 1.16 28.03
N GLY A 648 -15.82 0.45 28.08
CA GLY A 648 -17.14 1.09 28.12
C GLY A 648 -17.29 2.05 29.32
N HIS A 649 -16.93 1.59 30.51
CA HIS A 649 -16.97 2.40 31.74
C HIS A 649 -16.06 3.64 31.64
N VAL A 650 -14.83 3.46 31.16
CA VAL A 650 -13.87 4.58 31.01
C VAL A 650 -14.38 5.61 30.00
N PHE A 651 -14.91 5.16 28.86
CA PHE A 651 -15.49 6.06 27.85
C PHE A 651 -16.66 6.87 28.43
N GLU A 652 -17.61 6.20 29.06
CA GLU A 652 -18.81 6.83 29.63
C GLU A 652 -18.45 7.86 30.71
N THR A 653 -17.48 7.53 31.56
CA THR A 653 -16.98 8.42 32.62
C THR A 653 -16.35 9.69 32.04
N LEU A 654 -15.45 9.53 31.07
CA LEU A 654 -14.80 10.67 30.39
C LEU A 654 -15.81 11.50 29.60
N HIS A 655 -16.70 10.85 28.87
CA HIS A 655 -17.68 11.50 28.03
C HIS A 655 -18.68 12.33 28.85
N ALA A 656 -19.17 11.80 29.97
CA ALA A 656 -20.09 12.48 30.87
C ALA A 656 -19.43 13.72 31.51
N ALA A 657 -18.23 13.57 32.07
CA ALA A 657 -17.51 14.70 32.68
C ALA A 657 -17.11 15.78 31.65
N GLY A 658 -16.89 15.37 30.40
CA GLY A 658 -16.53 16.26 29.31
C GLY A 658 -17.67 17.12 28.76
N GLN A 659 -18.94 16.75 29.00
CA GLN A 659 -20.09 17.49 28.45
C GLN A 659 -20.08 18.96 28.88
N ASP A 660 -19.90 19.21 30.18
CA ASP A 660 -19.86 20.57 30.75
C ASP A 660 -18.61 21.37 30.30
N MET A 661 -17.62 20.70 29.72
CA MET A 661 -16.39 21.30 29.20
C MET A 661 -16.43 21.50 27.69
N GLY A 662 -17.54 21.16 27.02
CA GLY A 662 -17.63 21.20 25.55
C GLY A 662 -16.70 20.20 24.87
N LEU A 663 -16.51 19.02 25.48
CA LEU A 663 -15.73 17.93 24.88
C LEU A 663 -16.30 17.58 23.50
N LYS A 664 -15.41 17.54 22.50
CA LYS A 664 -15.78 17.10 21.15
C LYS A 664 -15.23 15.70 20.88
N LEU A 665 -16.07 14.80 20.39
CA LEU A 665 -15.58 13.58 19.76
C LEU A 665 -14.96 13.94 18.42
N CYS A 666 -13.76 13.42 18.17
CA CYS A 666 -12.99 13.71 16.95
C CYS A 666 -12.64 12.42 16.22
N GLY A 667 -12.46 12.51 14.91
CA GLY A 667 -12.11 11.38 14.05
C GLY A 667 -10.69 11.45 13.50
N MET A 668 -10.35 10.46 12.67
CA MET A 668 -9.03 10.33 12.08
C MET A 668 -8.67 11.44 11.07
N HIS A 669 -9.64 12.08 10.41
CA HIS A 669 -9.37 13.21 9.50
C HIS A 669 -8.81 14.41 10.25
N MET A 670 -9.39 14.71 11.43
CA MET A 670 -8.84 15.72 12.33
C MET A 670 -7.39 15.37 12.68
N MET A 671 -7.13 14.12 13.10
CA MET A 671 -5.79 13.71 13.54
C MET A 671 -4.74 13.95 12.44
N ASP A 672 -5.05 13.57 11.19
CA ASP A 672 -4.18 13.79 10.05
C ASP A 672 -3.99 15.29 9.72
N SER A 673 -5.04 16.10 9.84
CA SER A 673 -4.93 17.56 9.69
C SER A 673 -4.10 18.22 10.80
N CYS A 674 -4.11 17.69 12.03
CA CYS A 674 -3.32 18.23 13.12
C CYS A 674 -1.85 17.82 13.04
N ARG A 675 -1.56 16.57 12.65
CA ARG A 675 -0.18 16.06 12.54
C ARG A 675 0.57 16.71 11.40
N ILE A 676 -0.10 17.04 10.28
CA ILE A 676 0.54 17.69 9.14
C ILE A 676 1.07 19.07 9.54
N GLU A 677 0.34 19.85 10.35
CA GLU A 677 0.78 21.17 10.83
C GLU A 677 2.00 21.08 11.75
N LYS A 678 2.08 19.99 12.52
CA LYS A 678 3.24 19.65 13.35
C LYS A 678 4.42 19.09 12.56
N GLY A 679 4.25 18.81 11.27
CA GLY A 679 5.25 18.13 10.46
C GLY A 679 5.61 16.74 11.00
N TYR A 680 4.69 16.08 11.72
CA TYR A 680 4.92 14.70 12.15
C TYR A 680 4.80 13.77 10.94
N ARG A 681 5.77 12.85 10.82
CA ARG A 681 5.88 11.92 9.69
C ARG A 681 4.85 10.80 9.86
N HIS A 682 4.31 10.36 8.74
CA HIS A 682 3.43 9.21 8.63
C HIS A 682 4.19 8.07 7.94
N PHE A 683 4.42 6.97 8.65
CA PHE A 683 5.06 5.80 8.08
C PHE A 683 4.23 5.20 6.94
N GLY A 684 4.89 4.81 5.85
CA GLY A 684 4.27 4.35 4.61
C GLY A 684 3.94 5.47 3.62
N HIS A 685 3.98 6.74 4.04
CA HIS A 685 3.87 7.90 3.14
C HIS A 685 5.14 8.75 3.19
N ASP A 686 5.44 9.36 4.34
CA ASP A 686 6.55 10.31 4.51
C ASP A 686 7.90 9.64 4.78
N ILE A 687 7.85 8.42 5.32
CA ILE A 687 9.02 7.61 5.67
C ILE A 687 8.70 6.13 5.43
N THR A 688 9.68 5.42 4.89
CA THR A 688 9.61 3.99 4.56
C THR A 688 10.98 3.34 4.73
N CYS A 689 11.11 2.06 4.36
CA CYS A 689 12.36 1.33 4.45
C CYS A 689 13.46 1.84 3.51
N GLU A 690 13.14 2.67 2.51
CA GLU A 690 14.13 3.30 1.62
C GLU A 690 14.62 4.67 2.13
N ASP A 691 13.89 5.29 3.05
CA ASP A 691 14.19 6.62 3.55
C ASP A 691 15.19 6.59 4.70
N HIS A 692 16.35 7.19 4.50
CA HIS A 692 17.36 7.26 5.55
C HIS A 692 16.90 8.18 6.70
N VAL A 693 16.97 7.69 7.95
CA VAL A 693 16.43 8.37 9.15
C VAL A 693 16.95 9.80 9.39
N VAL A 694 18.19 10.09 8.97
CA VAL A 694 18.78 11.45 9.04
C VAL A 694 18.14 12.41 8.03
N ASP A 695 17.89 11.93 6.82
CA ASP A 695 17.37 12.70 5.69
C ASP A 695 15.88 13.03 5.91
N ALA A 696 15.17 12.09 6.54
CA ALA A 696 13.82 12.28 7.06
C ALA A 696 13.71 13.33 8.19
N GLY A 697 14.84 13.80 8.73
CA GLY A 697 14.89 14.74 9.86
C GLY A 697 14.64 14.08 11.23
N LEU A 698 14.73 12.75 11.30
CA LEU A 698 14.45 11.95 12.51
C LEU A 698 15.71 11.47 13.23
N GLY A 699 16.90 11.88 12.78
CA GLY A 699 18.18 11.47 13.38
C GLY A 699 18.37 11.83 14.87
N PHE A 700 17.50 12.67 15.45
CA PHE A 700 17.46 12.98 16.89
C PHE A 700 16.91 11.81 17.74
N ALA A 701 16.07 10.96 17.14
CA ALA A 701 15.43 9.80 17.75
C ALA A 701 16.34 8.55 17.76
N VAL A 702 17.51 8.64 17.13
CA VAL A 702 18.53 7.58 17.09
C VAL A 702 19.74 7.95 17.96
N LYS A 703 19.99 7.14 18.99
CA LYS A 703 21.08 7.27 19.96
C LYS A 703 22.24 6.34 19.61
N VAL A 704 23.18 6.85 18.82
CA VAL A 704 24.36 6.07 18.34
C VAL A 704 25.36 5.74 19.45
N ASP A 705 25.26 6.45 20.58
CA ASP A 705 26.14 6.41 21.75
C ASP A 705 25.54 5.65 22.94
N LYS A 706 24.39 4.96 22.78
CA LYS A 706 23.68 4.23 23.85
C LYS A 706 24.38 2.95 24.37
N GLY A 707 25.66 2.76 24.05
CA GLY A 707 26.51 1.72 24.66
C GLY A 707 26.38 0.30 24.11
N CYS A 708 25.55 0.05 23.10
CA CYS A 708 25.44 -1.24 22.42
C CYS A 708 25.38 -1.08 20.90
N ASP A 709 25.61 -2.18 20.18
CA ASP A 709 25.34 -2.23 18.74
C ASP A 709 23.83 -2.39 18.49
N PHE A 710 23.37 -1.91 17.34
CA PHE A 710 21.98 -2.01 16.89
C PHE A 710 21.89 -1.93 15.37
N ILE A 711 20.79 -2.44 14.81
CA ILE A 711 20.62 -2.51 13.35
C ILE A 711 20.64 -1.09 12.74
N GLY A 712 21.51 -0.89 11.74
CA GLY A 712 21.66 0.40 11.04
C GLY A 712 22.55 1.44 11.73
N ARG A 713 23.17 1.11 12.87
CA ARG A 713 24.03 2.04 13.64
C ARG A 713 25.10 2.72 12.78
N GLU A 714 25.90 1.93 12.06
CA GLU A 714 27.02 2.44 11.26
C GLU A 714 26.56 3.32 10.09
N ALA A 715 25.43 2.98 9.45
CA ALA A 715 24.85 3.79 8.40
C ALA A 715 24.43 5.17 8.92
N VAL A 716 23.82 5.22 10.11
CA VAL A 716 23.42 6.50 10.74
C VAL A 716 24.63 7.35 11.12
N ILE A 717 25.69 6.75 11.68
CA ILE A 717 26.94 7.47 11.99
C ILE A 717 27.51 8.09 10.72
N LYS A 718 27.69 7.25 9.68
CA LYS A 718 28.22 7.69 8.38
C LYS A 718 27.39 8.83 7.80
N ARG A 719 26.06 8.73 7.78
CA ARG A 719 25.19 9.78 7.24
C ARG A 719 25.24 11.07 8.06
N LYS A 720 25.35 10.98 9.39
CA LYS A 720 25.53 12.17 10.25
C LYS A 720 26.85 12.90 9.96
N GLU A 721 27.89 12.17 9.59
CA GLU A 721 29.20 12.73 9.20
C GLU A 721 29.17 13.34 7.80
N THR A 722 28.58 12.66 6.81
CA THR A 722 28.53 13.15 5.42
C THR A 722 27.46 14.22 5.19
N GLY A 723 26.46 14.30 6.07
CA GLY A 723 25.27 15.11 5.90
C GLY A 723 24.18 14.41 5.05
N PRO A 724 22.94 14.95 5.07
CA PRO A 724 21.81 14.38 4.34
C PRO A 724 21.94 14.57 2.82
N GLU A 725 21.49 13.58 2.06
CA GLU A 725 21.37 13.67 0.60
C GLU A 725 20.09 14.38 0.19
N ALA A 726 19.02 14.22 0.97
CA ALA A 726 17.77 14.95 0.84
C ALA A 726 17.24 15.41 2.21
N ARG A 727 16.35 16.39 2.21
CA ARG A 727 15.65 16.85 3.42
C ARG A 727 14.15 16.78 3.21
N LEU A 728 13.44 16.14 4.13
CA LEU A 728 11.99 16.28 4.20
C LEU A 728 11.63 17.68 4.70
N LEU A 729 10.96 18.46 3.84
CA LEU A 729 10.46 19.80 4.13
C LEU A 729 8.95 19.78 4.29
N GLN A 730 8.43 20.77 5.01
CA GLN A 730 7.02 21.12 5.05
C GLN A 730 6.75 22.28 4.09
N PHE A 731 5.68 22.19 3.32
CA PHE A 731 5.25 23.18 2.33
C PHE A 731 3.85 23.65 2.66
N LYS A 732 3.64 24.95 2.87
CA LYS A 732 2.30 25.54 3.00
C LYS A 732 2.01 26.40 1.79
N LEU A 733 0.90 26.15 1.11
CA LEU A 733 0.50 26.97 -0.03
C LEU A 733 0.21 28.41 0.41
N THR A 734 0.50 29.36 -0.47
CA THR A 734 0.16 30.77 -0.23
C THR A 734 -1.32 31.08 -0.46
N GLU A 735 -2.05 30.14 -1.07
CA GLU A 735 -3.47 30.25 -1.38
C GLU A 735 -4.29 29.28 -0.52
N ALA A 736 -5.48 29.72 -0.09
CA ALA A 736 -6.31 28.99 0.85
C ALA A 736 -7.25 27.95 0.20
N GLU A 737 -7.48 28.04 -1.10
CA GLU A 737 -8.46 27.21 -1.80
C GLU A 737 -7.91 25.86 -2.29
N PRO A 738 -6.71 25.79 -2.90
CA PRO A 738 -6.18 24.51 -3.39
C PRO A 738 -5.96 23.50 -2.26
N LEU A 739 -6.18 22.23 -2.58
CA LEU A 739 -5.95 21.08 -1.70
C LEU A 739 -4.73 20.28 -2.17
N LEU A 740 -4.02 19.71 -1.20
CA LEU A 740 -2.89 18.79 -1.42
C LEU A 740 -3.25 17.43 -0.83
N PHE A 741 -2.79 16.36 -1.48
CA PHE A 741 -3.04 14.99 -1.04
C PHE A 741 -1.75 14.18 -0.95
N HIS A 742 -1.06 13.96 -2.07
CA HIS A 742 0.18 13.21 -2.22
C HIS A 742 0.59 13.18 -3.70
N ASN A 743 1.87 12.91 -3.95
CA ASN A 743 2.51 12.79 -5.26
C ASN A 743 2.54 14.06 -6.12
N GLU A 744 2.00 15.20 -5.65
CA GLU A 744 2.10 16.45 -6.39
C GLU A 744 3.58 16.86 -6.57
N PRO A 745 4.03 17.23 -7.78
CA PRO A 745 5.41 17.63 -8.02
C PRO A 745 5.84 18.86 -7.21
N ILE A 746 7.03 18.80 -6.63
CA ILE A 746 7.69 19.92 -5.96
C ILE A 746 8.65 20.58 -6.95
N LEU A 747 8.48 21.88 -7.18
CA LEU A 747 9.40 22.69 -7.94
C LEU A 747 10.25 23.55 -7.01
N ARG A 748 11.57 23.53 -7.23
CA ARG A 748 12.56 24.41 -6.60
C ARG A 748 13.21 25.26 -7.69
N ASP A 749 13.06 26.58 -7.57
CA ASP A 749 13.59 27.55 -8.54
C ASP A 749 13.18 27.22 -10.00
N GLY A 750 11.90 26.86 -10.17
CA GLY A 750 11.27 26.56 -11.46
C GLY A 750 11.53 25.17 -12.03
N LYS A 751 12.27 24.30 -11.32
CA LYS A 751 12.58 22.93 -11.75
C LYS A 751 11.95 21.91 -10.81
N THR A 752 11.36 20.85 -11.36
CA THR A 752 10.89 19.71 -10.56
C THR A 752 12.07 19.02 -9.89
N VAL A 753 12.01 18.90 -8.55
CA VAL A 753 13.07 18.29 -7.73
C VAL A 753 12.60 17.10 -6.91
N GLY A 754 11.30 16.85 -6.86
CA GLY A 754 10.69 15.78 -6.09
C GLY A 754 9.18 15.85 -6.17
N TYR A 755 8.51 15.25 -5.20
CA TYR A 755 7.05 15.23 -5.06
C TYR A 755 6.67 15.21 -3.58
N LEU A 756 5.43 15.60 -3.28
CA LEU A 756 4.89 15.52 -1.94
C LEU A 756 4.65 14.06 -1.54
N SER A 757 5.11 13.67 -0.36
CA SER A 757 4.81 12.38 0.25
C SER A 757 3.41 12.35 0.88
N SER A 758 3.00 13.47 1.49
CA SER A 758 1.65 13.63 2.03
C SER A 758 1.21 15.08 1.99
N GLY A 759 -0.12 15.28 2.02
CA GLY A 759 -0.78 16.58 2.00
C GLY A 759 -2.11 16.53 2.73
N ASN A 760 -2.43 17.62 3.44
CA ASN A 760 -3.74 17.83 4.05
C ASN A 760 -3.99 19.33 4.27
N TYR A 761 -5.20 19.72 4.64
CA TYR A 761 -5.53 21.10 4.98
C TYR A 761 -5.12 21.43 6.41
N GLY A 762 -4.25 22.42 6.59
CA GLY A 762 -3.90 22.95 7.91
C GLY A 762 -4.97 23.95 8.38
N HIS A 763 -5.97 23.50 9.12
CA HIS A 763 -7.09 24.37 9.55
C HIS A 763 -6.66 25.53 10.45
N THR A 764 -5.58 25.38 11.23
CA THR A 764 -5.01 26.50 12.01
C THR A 764 -4.17 27.42 11.12
N LEU A 765 -3.50 26.86 10.11
CA LEU A 765 -2.65 27.61 9.17
C LEU A 765 -3.43 28.28 8.02
N GLY A 766 -4.67 27.87 7.76
CA GLY A 766 -5.58 28.47 6.77
C GLY A 766 -5.27 28.13 5.31
N ALA A 767 -4.49 27.08 5.05
CA ALA A 767 -4.12 26.64 3.71
C ALA A 767 -3.70 25.16 3.71
N ALA A 768 -3.60 24.55 2.52
CA ALA A 768 -3.05 23.21 2.39
C ALA A 768 -1.57 23.16 2.74
N VAL A 769 -1.17 22.08 3.40
CA VAL A 769 0.17 21.79 3.88
C VAL A 769 0.58 20.42 3.38
N GLY A 770 1.78 20.30 2.82
CA GLY A 770 2.37 19.04 2.40
C GLY A 770 3.74 18.80 3.01
N LEU A 771 4.18 17.54 2.98
CA LEU A 771 5.54 17.11 3.27
C LEU A 771 6.15 16.52 2.00
N GLY A 772 7.46 16.68 1.81
CA GLY A 772 8.17 16.00 0.71
C GLY A 772 9.67 16.24 0.73
N TYR A 773 10.41 15.35 0.07
CA TYR A 773 11.87 15.38 0.05
C TYR A 773 12.41 16.33 -1.01
N VAL A 774 13.40 17.14 -0.62
CA VAL A 774 14.17 17.99 -1.52
C VAL A 774 15.63 17.54 -1.50
N PRO A 775 16.21 17.14 -2.66
CA PRO A 775 17.64 16.87 -2.77
C PRO A 775 18.47 18.06 -2.31
N CYS A 776 19.49 17.80 -1.48
CA CYS A 776 20.32 18.84 -0.87
C CYS A 776 21.77 18.39 -0.59
N ALA A 777 22.28 17.39 -1.30
CA ALA A 777 23.62 16.86 -1.07
C ALA A 777 24.68 17.99 -1.14
N GLY A 778 25.42 18.18 -0.04
CA GLY A 778 26.43 19.23 0.09
C GLY A 778 25.90 20.64 0.37
N GLU A 779 24.58 20.85 0.45
CA GLU A 779 23.96 22.14 0.74
C GLU A 779 23.66 22.32 2.23
N LYS A 780 23.78 23.56 2.74
CA LYS A 780 23.32 23.89 4.09
C LYS A 780 21.81 24.04 4.10
N ALA A 781 21.20 23.79 5.25
CA ALA A 781 19.77 24.00 5.46
C ALA A 781 19.31 25.43 5.10
N THR A 782 20.15 26.44 5.33
CA THR A 782 19.86 27.85 4.97
C THR A 782 19.77 28.06 3.46
N ASP A 783 20.57 27.33 2.69
CA ASP A 783 20.64 27.48 1.24
C ASP A 783 19.42 26.82 0.60
N VAL A 784 19.03 25.65 1.11
CA VAL A 784 17.79 24.96 0.72
C VAL A 784 16.56 25.83 0.98
N LEU A 785 16.48 26.48 2.14
CA LEU A 785 15.34 27.34 2.51
C LEU A 785 15.33 28.70 1.81
N ALA A 786 16.44 29.13 1.20
CA ALA A 786 16.52 30.40 0.46
C ALA A 786 15.92 30.30 -0.95
N SER A 787 15.73 29.09 -1.47
CA SER A 787 15.10 28.86 -2.77
C SER A 787 13.61 29.23 -2.79
N THR A 788 13.10 29.42 -4.00
CA THR A 788 11.67 29.55 -4.26
C THR A 788 11.03 28.18 -4.47
N TYR A 789 9.83 27.99 -3.94
CA TYR A 789 9.11 26.73 -4.02
C TYR A 789 7.70 26.91 -4.58
N GLU A 790 7.32 25.99 -5.46
CA GLU A 790 5.98 25.87 -6.03
C GLU A 790 5.57 24.39 -6.02
N ILE A 791 4.27 24.12 -5.92
CA ILE A 791 3.69 22.78 -6.06
C ILE A 791 2.84 22.76 -7.32
N ASP A 792 3.02 21.75 -8.17
CA ASP A 792 2.19 21.53 -9.36
C ASP A 792 0.92 20.74 -8.99
N ILE A 793 -0.22 21.41 -9.09
CA ILE A 793 -1.55 20.85 -8.84
C ILE A 793 -2.30 20.87 -10.16
N CYS A 794 -2.48 19.70 -10.78
CA CYS A 794 -3.20 19.55 -12.05
C CYS A 794 -2.62 20.44 -13.19
N GLY A 795 -1.30 20.58 -13.27
CA GLY A 795 -0.63 21.46 -14.25
C GLY A 795 -0.52 22.93 -13.80
N THR A 796 -1.14 23.31 -12.68
CA THR A 796 -1.10 24.67 -12.14
C THR A 796 -0.06 24.77 -11.03
N ARG A 797 0.91 25.68 -11.19
CA ARG A 797 1.96 25.93 -10.18
C ARG A 797 1.45 26.90 -9.12
N VAL A 798 1.40 26.45 -7.88
CA VAL A 798 0.99 27.27 -6.73
C VAL A 798 2.21 27.50 -5.83
N ARG A 799 2.47 28.75 -5.47
CA ARG A 799 3.60 29.10 -4.60
C ARG A 799 3.43 28.48 -3.20
N ALA A 800 4.54 28.00 -2.64
CA ALA A 800 4.58 27.43 -1.30
C ALA A 800 5.68 28.05 -0.43
N GLU A 801 5.40 28.19 0.87
CA GLU A 801 6.39 28.49 1.89
C GLU A 801 7.00 27.17 2.40
N ALA A 802 8.32 27.02 2.30
CA ALA A 802 9.03 25.83 2.77
C ALA A 802 9.57 26.01 4.19
N SER A 803 9.54 24.95 5.00
CA SER A 803 10.06 24.94 6.37
C SER A 803 10.67 23.60 6.76
N LEU A 804 11.76 23.65 7.54
CA LEU A 804 12.34 22.48 8.23
C LEU A 804 11.76 22.26 9.63
N LYS A 805 11.08 23.27 10.17
CA LYS A 805 10.45 23.25 11.48
C LYS A 805 8.93 23.17 11.31
N PRO A 806 8.21 22.63 12.29
CA PRO A 806 6.75 22.69 12.28
C PRO A 806 6.27 24.13 12.12
N MET A 807 5.38 24.38 11.17
CA MET A 807 4.74 25.70 11.01
C MET A 807 3.77 26.01 12.15
N TYR A 808 3.25 24.98 12.82
CA TYR A 808 2.46 25.13 14.05
C TYR A 808 3.27 24.77 15.31
N ASP A 809 3.33 25.71 16.26
CA ASP A 809 4.05 25.59 17.53
C ASP A 809 5.47 24.99 17.36
N PRO A 810 6.40 25.67 16.66
CA PRO A 810 7.71 25.14 16.29
C PRO A 810 8.59 24.74 17.48
N LYS A 811 8.25 25.19 18.69
CA LYS A 811 8.97 24.89 19.94
C LYS A 811 8.31 23.77 20.76
N SER A 812 7.13 23.32 20.34
CA SER A 812 6.28 22.37 21.06
C SER A 812 6.02 22.83 22.50
N GLU A 813 5.75 24.12 22.68
CA GLU A 813 5.45 24.72 23.99
C GLU A 813 4.09 24.20 24.52
N ARG A 814 3.10 24.02 23.64
CA ARG A 814 1.74 23.56 24.00
C ARG A 814 1.69 22.12 24.49
N VAL A 815 2.66 21.30 24.09
CA VAL A 815 2.79 19.91 24.53
C VAL A 815 3.32 19.81 25.97
N LYS A 816 4.08 20.83 26.41
CA LYS A 816 4.86 20.82 27.66
C LYS A 816 4.21 21.58 28.81
N VAL A 817 3.07 22.24 28.58
CA VAL A 817 2.31 22.99 29.60
C VAL A 817 1.44 22.09 30.46
#